data_AF-A0A163HGE6-F1
#
_entry.id   AF-A0A163HGE6-F1
#
_cell.length_a   1.000
_cell.length_b   1.000
_cell.length_c   1.000
_cell.angle_alpha   90.00
_cell.angle_beta   90.00
_cell.angle_gamma   90.00
#
_symmetry.space_group_name_H-M   'P 1'
#
loop_
_entity.id
_entity.type
_entity.pdbx_description
1 polymer ?
#
loop_
_entity_poly.entity_id
_entity_poly.type
_entity_poly.pdbx_seq_one_letter_code
_entity_poly.pdbx_strand_id
1 'polypeptide(L)'
;MKNNPNNHTDFPPLPSSTQPPNRSTTNPTPLPRYAQAASRCTTARRSKIQHTLRTWKRTHPTLHCILQFAHTRYTQDTSTATDRILETAIDDTTALISRSCSEAAVTRALVATVVVEMLNTIERLNFELLLQYDDDVDVLVGYQQRHGGFAPGCSAMFLDLANLSAITIALPTIQKDFNINTSDLQWIISAYALTFGGFLLLGGRGGDIIGHRRVLLFGMVFFALFSLVCAVSPSFLGLVIARAFQGIGAAFTIPPAQAHIALHFTDPTLKAKALGIWGAAGSLGFIIGLVLGGVLTATLGWRWIFWMSLIISGVVIPAAYVVLPRVPSPRAATPHPVDGGVEANSEPAPAKKELLQSVRERLVRFDALGISLGIPGILLLTYALTSANTEGWNDPKIIATLVVSTLLVVAFILYERSAPQAILAPHLFRDLSFNLTMILAVNTYAVRQACTYFLTVQLQSYGTSAIHTSVLFIPLGISALIFNTLSGRLVPILGARPMFIIGWALSIPGVLLFSFITEHTSYWRYTFPGMILYIAGIGAVYITANFVVVSSASKSDQGAAAGVFNVALQVGGSVLGLAVLTAVAQGVEMTYGDAHLPRGELGGLGYRSVYYSCVILSGIGLFLSVFAIRVPKSMHGSIWKNKVNAALTSWYCAYHDIIRGGQYVWVIEAMHQRYGPIVRIRPDVVHVNDPSFIEQLYPLSPHLRRERAQTFLNLFAEYLSVLPTKDHQLHRQRRALLSRYFSQRNVRRLMPVINDTLARLLHRMEVWARNGTPVALNAAYKAATKDIIQVYALGDGQRCLEMEDLNAPFFKILNTERLSHVSVHFHWVPTLLASLPPRLLIALNPSISAFARFIEDLTTKIEGIRQTAKDDPGQTIFHEILRGDISSEEKSTPRLVDEAMVLTIAGADTTASTLTALTYHVLSDPSIFVRLRNELESVMPDLDQAPDPKALDTLPYLNALIEESLRLYPAGSHRQDRVAPDEELIFTYPNGQTLRIPAGTIVGMTAPLVNRHPAWYEDPEVFSPDRYLENPKLLRRHFTFSRGTRQCLGMNLAYQELQTFTAGIFRKYSIYDSALQTQKGPTLELFKTGIEDIKMHADYVTPGVRPGSQGVRVVIRNP
;
A
#
# COMPACT_ATOMS: atom_id res chain seq x y z
N MET A 1 26.75 -17.00 52.52
CA MET A 1 27.84 -16.74 53.49
C MET A 1 29.16 -17.24 52.92
N LYS A 2 30.29 -16.78 53.48
CA LYS A 2 31.65 -17.37 53.58
C LYS A 2 31.80 -18.85 53.15
N ASN A 3 32.92 -19.34 52.61
CA ASN A 3 34.28 -18.78 52.40
C ASN A 3 35.05 -19.58 51.31
N ASN A 4 36.26 -19.13 50.91
CA ASN A 4 37.23 -19.86 50.06
C ASN A 4 38.67 -19.78 50.65
N PRO A 5 39.53 -20.81 50.48
CA PRO A 5 40.98 -20.68 50.61
C PRO A 5 41.83 -21.37 49.49
N ASN A 6 43.13 -21.04 49.42
CA ASN A 6 44.12 -21.45 48.39
C ASN A 6 44.82 -22.81 48.78
N ASN A 7 45.92 -23.36 48.20
CA ASN A 7 47.16 -22.76 47.65
C ASN A 7 48.19 -23.81 47.07
N HIS A 8 49.31 -23.36 46.45
CA HIS A 8 50.62 -24.05 46.13
C HIS A 8 50.68 -25.24 45.12
N THR A 9 51.66 -25.54 44.23
CA THR A 9 53.07 -25.16 43.79
C THR A 9 54.15 -26.26 43.98
N ASP A 10 54.88 -26.74 42.91
CA ASP A 10 56.37 -26.65 42.60
C ASP A 10 56.91 -28.05 42.10
N PHE A 11 58.09 -28.40 41.48
CA PHE A 11 59.34 -27.81 40.90
C PHE A 11 60.07 -28.80 39.88
N PRO A 12 61.14 -28.41 39.09
CA PRO A 12 61.92 -29.23 38.09
C PRO A 12 63.45 -29.43 38.48
N PRO A 13 64.55 -29.59 37.63
CA PRO A 13 64.80 -29.86 36.16
C PRO A 13 66.07 -30.74 35.71
N LEU A 14 66.21 -31.08 34.38
CA LEU A 14 67.47 -31.20 33.52
C LEU A 14 68.60 -32.30 33.75
N PRO A 15 69.71 -32.48 32.94
CA PRO A 15 70.08 -32.19 31.49
C PRO A 15 70.99 -33.23 30.67
N SER A 16 71.16 -33.00 29.34
CA SER A 16 72.34 -33.31 28.42
C SER A 16 72.59 -34.76 27.88
N SER A 17 73.37 -35.07 26.80
CA SER A 17 74.39 -34.34 25.96
C SER A 17 74.61 -34.89 24.49
N THR A 18 75.26 -34.10 23.59
CA THR A 18 76.16 -34.42 22.40
C THR A 18 75.92 -35.61 21.41
N GLN A 19 76.28 -35.61 20.10
CA GLN A 19 76.64 -34.60 19.05
C GLN A 19 76.53 -35.26 17.62
N PRO A 20 76.24 -34.52 16.49
CA PRO A 20 76.08 -35.08 15.12
C PRO A 20 77.18 -34.65 14.10
N PRO A 21 77.32 -35.33 12.92
CA PRO A 21 77.30 -34.59 11.62
C PRO A 21 76.89 -35.34 10.32
N ASN A 22 76.67 -34.53 9.26
CA ASN A 22 77.03 -34.70 7.81
C ASN A 22 76.11 -35.37 6.73
N ARG A 23 75.49 -34.49 5.90
CA ARG A 23 75.15 -34.57 4.43
C ARG A 23 74.22 -35.71 3.92
N SER A 24 73.35 -35.51 2.91
CA SER A 24 72.90 -34.35 2.10
C SER A 24 71.55 -34.69 1.42
N THR A 25 70.60 -33.79 1.16
CA THR A 25 70.60 -32.80 0.04
C THR A 25 69.42 -31.80 0.15
N THR A 26 69.45 -30.72 -0.66
CA THR A 26 68.31 -29.88 -1.08
C THR A 26 67.37 -29.26 -0.02
N ASN A 27 67.90 -28.24 0.67
CA ASN A 27 67.24 -26.94 0.90
C ASN A 27 66.90 -26.25 -0.47
N PRO A 28 66.22 -25.06 -0.58
CA PRO A 28 66.07 -23.97 0.42
C PRO A 28 64.67 -23.28 0.48
N THR A 29 64.32 -22.29 1.33
CA THR A 29 64.78 -21.83 2.68
C THR A 29 63.68 -20.92 3.30
N PRO A 30 63.62 -20.76 4.64
CA PRO A 30 62.68 -19.87 5.32
C PRO A 30 63.23 -18.45 5.64
N LEU A 31 62.39 -17.63 6.26
CA LEU A 31 62.62 -16.31 6.88
C LEU A 31 63.96 -16.13 7.62
N PRO A 32 64.56 -14.91 7.55
CA PRO A 32 65.42 -14.42 8.61
C PRO A 32 65.15 -12.97 9.09
N ARG A 33 65.10 -12.82 10.43
CA ARG A 33 65.69 -11.73 11.24
C ARG A 33 65.47 -10.25 10.84
N TYR A 34 64.60 -9.55 11.58
CA TYR A 34 64.73 -8.08 11.81
C TYR A 34 64.35 -7.60 13.24
N ALA A 35 64.39 -8.50 14.22
CA ALA A 35 63.85 -8.27 15.58
C ALA A 35 64.70 -7.42 16.55
N GLN A 36 65.84 -6.86 16.13
CA GLN A 36 66.78 -6.14 17.04
C GLN A 36 67.02 -4.66 16.72
N ALA A 37 66.33 -4.07 15.73
CA ALA A 37 66.51 -2.65 15.35
C ALA A 37 65.46 -1.68 15.95
N ALA A 38 64.36 -2.19 16.54
CA ALA A 38 63.13 -1.40 16.75
C ALA A 38 63.00 -0.66 18.09
N SER A 39 63.98 -0.76 19.01
CA SER A 39 63.82 -0.36 20.41
C SER A 39 64.12 1.11 20.75
N ARG A 40 64.58 1.94 19.80
CA ARG A 40 65.11 3.30 20.07
C ARG A 40 64.31 4.49 19.50
N CYS A 41 63.05 4.33 19.07
CA CYS A 41 62.30 5.45 18.46
C CYS A 41 60.77 5.44 18.64
N THR A 42 60.26 5.45 19.87
CA THR A 42 58.82 5.28 20.18
C THR A 42 58.11 6.50 20.77
N THR A 43 58.77 7.40 21.51
CA THR A 43 58.10 8.51 22.22
C THR A 43 57.66 9.65 21.29
N ALA A 44 58.60 10.23 20.53
CA ALA A 44 58.32 11.37 19.64
C ALA A 44 57.40 11.02 18.45
N ARG A 45 57.38 9.74 18.04
CA ARG A 45 56.49 9.28 16.96
C ARG A 45 55.04 9.12 17.46
N ARG A 46 54.83 8.66 18.71
CA ARG A 46 53.50 8.54 19.33
C ARG A 46 52.80 9.89 19.48
N SER A 47 53.49 10.92 19.98
CA SER A 47 52.87 12.25 20.13
C SER A 47 52.49 12.87 18.78
N LYS A 48 53.34 12.74 17.76
CA LYS A 48 53.05 13.25 16.41
C LYS A 48 51.88 12.51 15.74
N ILE A 49 51.78 11.19 15.92
CA ILE A 49 50.63 10.38 15.47
C ILE A 49 49.34 10.77 16.21
N GLN A 50 49.38 10.92 17.54
CA GLN A 50 48.22 11.33 18.33
C GLN A 50 47.76 12.76 18.00
N HIS A 51 48.68 13.68 17.72
CA HIS A 51 48.32 15.02 17.27
C HIS A 51 47.65 14.97 15.89
N THR A 52 48.23 14.24 14.93
CA THR A 52 47.68 14.10 13.57
C THR A 52 46.29 13.45 13.61
N LEU A 53 46.09 12.42 14.43
CA LEU A 53 44.77 11.80 14.65
C LEU A 53 43.75 12.78 15.26
N ARG A 54 44.16 13.65 16.20
CA ARG A 54 43.27 14.69 16.75
C ARG A 54 42.91 15.75 15.70
N THR A 55 43.85 16.15 14.85
CA THR A 55 43.61 17.07 13.75
C THR A 55 42.68 16.45 12.70
N TRP A 56 42.92 15.19 12.30
CA TRP A 56 42.10 14.45 11.34
C TRP A 56 40.67 14.24 11.84
N LYS A 57 40.48 13.86 13.11
CA LYS A 57 39.13 13.75 13.71
C LYS A 57 38.40 15.09 13.80
N ARG A 58 39.11 16.22 13.83
CA ARG A 58 38.53 17.58 13.75
C ARG A 58 38.15 17.97 12.32
N THR A 59 38.89 17.54 11.30
CA THR A 59 38.60 17.87 9.90
C THR A 59 37.62 16.89 9.21
N HIS A 60 37.52 15.65 9.70
CA HIS A 60 36.67 14.60 9.11
C HIS A 60 35.66 14.01 10.13
N PRO A 61 34.83 14.83 10.81
CA PRO A 61 33.96 14.36 11.89
C PRO A 61 32.89 13.36 11.41
N THR A 62 32.37 13.53 10.19
CA THR A 62 31.42 12.59 9.57
C THR A 62 32.04 11.22 9.33
N LEU A 63 33.27 11.15 8.80
CA LEU A 63 33.94 9.88 8.55
C LEU A 63 34.28 9.14 9.85
N HIS A 64 34.72 9.88 10.88
CA HIS A 64 34.95 9.31 12.20
C HIS A 64 33.65 8.80 12.85
N CYS A 65 32.53 9.52 12.67
CA CYS A 65 31.22 9.11 13.16
C CYS A 65 30.70 7.85 12.44
N ILE A 66 30.85 7.76 11.11
CA ILE A 66 30.49 6.57 10.32
C ILE A 66 31.31 5.34 10.76
N LEU A 67 32.63 5.50 10.97
CA LEU A 67 33.49 4.41 11.45
C LEU A 67 33.13 3.95 12.87
N GLN A 68 32.79 4.88 13.77
CA GLN A 68 32.23 4.49 15.08
C GLN A 68 30.89 3.78 14.94
N PHE A 69 29.98 4.27 14.09
CA PHE A 69 28.65 3.69 13.92
C PHE A 69 28.72 2.26 13.34
N ALA A 70 29.62 2.01 12.38
CA ALA A 70 29.91 0.67 11.90
C ALA A 70 30.46 -0.22 13.02
N HIS A 71 31.53 0.20 13.69
CA HIS A 71 32.17 -0.59 14.76
C HIS A 71 31.22 -0.91 15.92
N THR A 72 30.37 0.05 16.36
CA THR A 72 29.44 -0.17 17.46
C THR A 72 28.27 -1.09 17.07
N ARG A 73 27.84 -1.07 15.81
CA ARG A 73 26.69 -1.86 15.33
C ARG A 73 27.05 -3.32 15.04
N TYR A 74 28.28 -3.61 14.60
CA TYR A 74 28.75 -4.98 14.37
C TYR A 74 29.17 -5.72 15.66
N THR A 75 29.43 -5.02 16.77
CA THR A 75 29.80 -5.66 18.05
C THR A 75 28.62 -6.16 18.89
N GLN A 76 27.38 -6.17 18.37
CA GLN A 76 26.18 -6.54 19.15
C GLN A 76 25.40 -7.76 18.64
N ASP A 77 25.58 -8.19 17.38
CA ASP A 77 25.01 -9.42 16.82
C ASP A 77 26.14 -10.31 16.28
N THR A 78 26.05 -11.63 16.45
CA THR A 78 27.13 -12.56 16.06
C THR A 78 26.63 -13.88 15.48
N SER A 79 27.42 -14.44 14.53
CA SER A 79 27.86 -15.86 14.48
C SER A 79 27.87 -16.57 13.10
N THR A 80 28.40 -15.96 12.03
CA THR A 80 28.77 -16.71 10.80
C THR A 80 30.29 -16.71 10.52
N ALA A 81 30.75 -17.73 9.78
CA ALA A 81 32.17 -17.85 9.39
C ALA A 81 32.60 -16.75 8.40
N THR A 82 31.66 -16.21 7.63
CA THR A 82 31.83 -15.05 6.74
C THR A 82 32.26 -13.80 7.50
N ASP A 83 31.75 -13.59 8.71
CA ASP A 83 31.96 -12.35 9.47
C ASP A 83 33.42 -12.20 9.93
N ARG A 84 34.13 -13.30 10.17
CA ARG A 84 35.57 -13.27 10.50
C ARG A 84 36.43 -12.75 9.35
N ILE A 85 36.02 -12.97 8.10
CA ILE A 85 36.69 -12.39 6.92
C ILE A 85 36.45 -10.87 6.90
N LEU A 86 35.26 -10.43 7.32
CA LEU A 86 34.91 -9.02 7.43
C LEU A 86 35.66 -8.31 8.56
N GLU A 87 35.75 -8.92 9.76
CA GLU A 87 36.60 -8.43 10.86
C GLU A 87 38.05 -8.30 10.41
N THR A 88 38.62 -9.36 9.81
CA THR A 88 40.00 -9.35 9.31
C THR A 88 40.21 -8.25 8.26
N ALA A 89 39.27 -8.06 7.33
CA ALA A 89 39.33 -7.00 6.32
C ALA A 89 39.20 -5.58 6.90
N ILE A 90 38.38 -5.40 7.95
CA ILE A 90 38.24 -4.12 8.67
C ILE A 90 39.52 -3.80 9.45
N ASP A 91 40.11 -4.78 10.13
CA ASP A 91 41.38 -4.64 10.85
C ASP A 91 42.56 -4.39 9.89
N ASP A 92 42.66 -5.13 8.78
CA ASP A 92 43.71 -4.89 7.76
C ASP A 92 43.53 -3.53 7.07
N THR A 93 42.29 -3.10 6.80
CA THR A 93 42.02 -1.76 6.25
C THR A 93 42.41 -0.66 7.26
N THR A 94 42.06 -0.85 8.53
CA THR A 94 42.44 0.07 9.61
C THR A 94 43.95 0.09 9.84
N ALA A 95 44.62 -1.05 9.72
CA ALA A 95 46.07 -1.18 9.76
C ALA A 95 46.74 -0.52 8.54
N LEU A 96 46.17 -0.63 7.33
CA LEU A 96 46.63 0.10 6.14
C LEU A 96 46.52 1.62 6.34
N ILE A 97 45.37 2.11 6.82
CA ILE A 97 45.15 3.53 7.13
C ILE A 97 46.15 4.02 8.19
N SER A 98 46.52 3.17 9.16
CA SER A 98 47.53 3.50 10.18
C SER A 98 48.98 3.55 9.64
N ARG A 99 49.25 2.94 8.49
CA ARG A 99 50.60 2.77 7.91
C ARG A 99 50.87 3.62 6.66
N SER A 100 49.83 3.97 5.89
CA SER A 100 49.96 4.57 4.56
C SER A 100 49.49 6.03 4.53
N CYS A 101 50.43 6.97 4.65
CA CYS A 101 50.17 8.42 4.64
C CYS A 101 49.90 9.00 3.22
N SER A 102 49.18 8.29 2.35
CA SER A 102 48.73 8.83 1.06
C SER A 102 47.23 8.64 0.86
N GLU A 103 46.57 9.72 0.50
CA GLU A 103 45.12 9.80 0.29
C GLU A 103 44.66 8.74 -0.73
N ALA A 104 45.41 8.62 -1.84
CA ALA A 104 45.19 7.60 -2.87
C ALA A 104 45.34 6.14 -2.41
N ALA A 105 45.96 5.84 -1.26
CA ALA A 105 45.92 4.49 -0.68
C ALA A 105 44.61 4.24 0.07
N VAL A 106 44.15 5.22 0.87
CA VAL A 106 42.87 5.17 1.57
C VAL A 106 41.70 5.13 0.59
N THR A 107 41.73 5.94 -0.48
CA THR A 107 40.74 5.90 -1.55
C THR A 107 40.68 4.53 -2.21
N ARG A 108 41.83 3.91 -2.55
CA ARG A 108 41.85 2.59 -3.19
C ARG A 108 41.32 1.47 -2.29
N ALA A 109 41.64 1.49 -1.00
CA ALA A 109 41.08 0.53 -0.03
C ALA A 109 39.56 0.70 0.11
N LEU A 110 39.09 1.93 0.35
CA LEU A 110 37.66 2.23 0.47
C LEU A 110 36.88 1.87 -0.82
N VAL A 111 37.48 2.12 -1.99
CA VAL A 111 36.94 1.73 -3.30
C VAL A 111 36.86 0.22 -3.46
N ALA A 112 37.89 -0.54 -3.09
CA ALA A 112 37.85 -2.00 -3.19
C ALA A 112 36.71 -2.57 -2.33
N THR A 113 36.58 -2.13 -1.08
CA THR A 113 35.50 -2.55 -0.18
C THR A 113 34.13 -2.13 -0.72
N VAL A 114 33.96 -0.88 -1.18
CA VAL A 114 32.68 -0.40 -1.74
C VAL A 114 32.31 -1.12 -3.03
N VAL A 115 33.26 -1.45 -3.91
CA VAL A 115 32.98 -2.18 -5.16
C VAL A 115 32.63 -3.65 -4.89
N VAL A 116 33.34 -4.33 -3.99
CA VAL A 116 32.99 -5.72 -3.59
C VAL A 116 31.63 -5.74 -2.91
N GLU A 117 31.38 -4.82 -1.98
CA GLU A 117 30.10 -4.76 -1.28
C GLU A 117 28.97 -4.32 -2.20
N MET A 118 29.22 -3.45 -3.20
CA MET A 118 28.25 -3.16 -4.27
C MET A 118 27.94 -4.39 -5.12
N LEU A 119 28.92 -5.22 -5.48
CA LEU A 119 28.68 -6.43 -6.26
C LEU A 119 27.84 -7.45 -5.47
N ASN A 120 28.19 -7.70 -4.21
CA ASN A 120 27.39 -8.51 -3.27
C ASN A 120 25.98 -7.92 -3.09
N THR A 121 25.86 -6.58 -3.01
CA THR A 121 24.58 -5.87 -2.86
C THR A 121 23.75 -5.89 -4.15
N ILE A 122 24.35 -5.92 -5.34
CA ILE A 122 23.62 -6.11 -6.62
C ILE A 122 23.04 -7.52 -6.68
N GLU A 123 23.79 -8.53 -6.26
CA GLU A 123 23.33 -9.92 -6.23
C GLU A 123 22.24 -10.14 -5.17
N ARG A 124 22.44 -9.62 -3.95
CA ARG A 124 21.43 -9.65 -2.88
C ARG A 124 20.19 -8.82 -3.19
N LEU A 125 20.30 -7.56 -3.64
CA LEU A 125 19.11 -6.74 -3.95
C LEU A 125 18.26 -7.30 -5.09
N ASN A 126 18.85 -7.97 -6.09
CA ASN A 126 18.08 -8.64 -7.13
C ASN A 126 17.28 -9.85 -6.60
N PHE A 127 17.67 -10.45 -5.48
CA PHE A 127 17.02 -11.63 -4.91
C PHE A 127 16.14 -11.29 -3.68
N GLU A 128 16.59 -10.44 -2.77
CA GLU A 128 15.89 -10.11 -1.52
C GLU A 128 14.75 -9.09 -1.73
N LEU A 129 14.87 -8.15 -2.67
CA LEU A 129 13.73 -7.29 -3.05
C LEU A 129 12.63 -8.06 -3.82
N LEU A 130 12.90 -9.28 -4.28
CA LEU A 130 11.88 -10.21 -4.77
C LEU A 130 11.23 -11.03 -3.65
N LEU A 131 11.64 -10.91 -2.39
CA LEU A 131 11.24 -11.83 -1.31
C LEU A 131 10.67 -11.16 -0.04
N GLN A 132 10.66 -9.83 0.08
CA GLN A 132 10.39 -9.16 1.37
C GLN A 132 9.08 -8.37 1.52
N TYR A 133 8.20 -8.26 0.51
CA TYR A 133 6.92 -7.50 0.65
C TYR A 133 5.76 -7.95 -0.26
N ASP A 134 4.68 -8.42 0.37
CA ASP A 134 3.33 -8.79 -0.16
C ASP A 134 3.19 -10.11 -0.95
N ASP A 135 2.07 -10.82 -0.72
CA ASP A 135 1.63 -12.04 -1.47
C ASP A 135 1.62 -11.84 -2.99
N ASP A 136 1.42 -10.59 -3.41
CA ASP A 136 1.44 -10.11 -4.79
C ASP A 136 2.80 -10.35 -5.50
N VAL A 137 3.89 -10.51 -4.74
CA VAL A 137 5.24 -10.77 -5.27
C VAL A 137 5.46 -12.26 -5.48
N ASP A 138 4.91 -13.16 -4.67
CA ASP A 138 4.94 -14.61 -4.94
C ASP A 138 4.21 -14.97 -6.25
N VAL A 139 3.20 -14.19 -6.63
CA VAL A 139 2.57 -14.31 -7.97
C VAL A 139 3.56 -13.95 -9.07
N LEU A 140 4.33 -12.87 -8.92
CA LEU A 140 5.33 -12.43 -9.91
C LEU A 140 6.58 -13.33 -9.93
N VAL A 141 7.06 -13.79 -8.78
CA VAL A 141 8.18 -14.73 -8.63
C VAL A 141 7.78 -16.11 -9.15
N GLY A 142 6.58 -16.60 -8.83
CA GLY A 142 6.02 -17.82 -9.43
C GLY A 142 5.85 -17.72 -10.95
N TYR A 143 5.50 -16.53 -11.47
CA TYR A 143 5.47 -16.28 -12.92
C TYR A 143 6.90 -16.26 -13.53
N GLN A 144 7.87 -15.68 -12.81
CA GLN A 144 9.28 -15.67 -13.22
C GLN A 144 9.88 -17.09 -13.20
N GLN A 145 9.57 -17.91 -12.19
CA GLN A 145 9.96 -19.31 -12.12
C GLN A 145 9.29 -20.17 -13.20
N ARG A 146 8.05 -19.87 -13.59
CA ARG A 146 7.36 -20.57 -14.70
C ARG A 146 7.77 -20.12 -16.11
N HIS A 147 8.17 -18.87 -16.30
CA HIS A 147 8.27 -18.26 -17.64
C HIS A 147 9.55 -17.46 -17.94
N GLY A 148 10.39 -17.16 -16.95
CA GLY A 148 11.77 -16.64 -17.09
C GLY A 148 11.94 -15.20 -17.60
N GLY A 149 11.27 -14.84 -18.70
CA GLY A 149 11.65 -13.75 -19.63
C GLY A 149 11.58 -12.30 -19.15
N PHE A 150 11.51 -12.04 -17.85
CA PHE A 150 11.39 -10.69 -17.28
C PHE A 150 12.74 -10.04 -16.97
N ALA A 151 13.55 -10.68 -16.10
CA ALA A 151 14.79 -10.11 -15.59
C ALA A 151 15.78 -9.61 -16.67
N PRO A 152 16.04 -10.35 -17.78
CA PRO A 152 17.01 -9.91 -18.79
C PRO A 152 16.61 -8.63 -19.55
N GLY A 153 15.33 -8.27 -19.58
CA GLY A 153 14.87 -7.00 -20.11
C GLY A 153 15.30 -5.84 -19.20
N CYS A 154 15.02 -5.97 -17.90
CA CYS A 154 15.43 -4.99 -16.88
C CYS A 154 16.96 -4.82 -16.82
N SER A 155 17.74 -5.90 -17.01
CA SER A 155 19.20 -5.85 -17.10
C SER A 155 19.72 -4.98 -18.26
N ALA A 156 18.98 -4.90 -19.38
CA ALA A 156 19.35 -4.03 -20.50
C ALA A 156 19.22 -2.55 -20.12
N MET A 157 18.05 -2.15 -19.59
CA MET A 157 17.81 -0.77 -19.15
C MET A 157 18.77 -0.34 -18.03
N PHE A 158 19.11 -1.26 -17.12
CA PHE A 158 20.14 -1.06 -16.11
C PHE A 158 21.50 -0.73 -16.72
N LEU A 159 21.98 -1.55 -17.66
CA LEU A 159 23.29 -1.40 -18.31
C LEU A 159 23.39 -0.10 -19.11
N ASP A 160 22.36 0.20 -19.91
CA ASP A 160 22.33 1.38 -20.78
C ASP A 160 22.37 2.68 -19.95
N LEU A 161 21.60 2.76 -18.86
CA LEU A 161 21.61 3.92 -17.97
C LEU A 161 22.86 4.00 -17.09
N ALA A 162 23.44 2.86 -16.68
CA ALA A 162 24.69 2.84 -15.92
C ALA A 162 25.89 3.32 -16.76
N ASN A 163 25.99 2.90 -18.03
CA ASN A 163 27.03 3.38 -18.93
C ASN A 163 26.90 4.90 -19.17
N LEU A 164 25.67 5.39 -19.37
CA LEU A 164 25.40 6.79 -19.66
C LEU A 164 25.66 7.72 -18.45
N SER A 165 25.31 7.31 -17.22
CA SER A 165 25.59 8.12 -16.03
C SER A 165 27.07 8.07 -15.64
N ALA A 166 27.73 6.92 -15.77
CA ALA A 166 29.15 6.78 -15.46
C ALA A 166 30.05 7.69 -16.32
N ILE A 167 29.82 7.73 -17.63
CA ILE A 167 30.63 8.55 -18.54
C ILE A 167 30.44 10.05 -18.31
N THR A 168 29.28 10.46 -17.78
CA THR A 168 28.96 11.88 -17.50
C THR A 168 29.87 12.48 -16.43
N ILE A 169 30.23 11.72 -15.39
CA ILE A 169 31.18 12.16 -14.35
C ILE A 169 32.63 12.13 -14.86
N ALA A 170 32.94 11.23 -15.79
CA ALA A 170 34.29 11.06 -16.31
C ALA A 170 34.75 12.19 -17.25
N LEU A 171 33.82 13.00 -17.78
CA LEU A 171 34.09 14.03 -18.79
C LEU A 171 35.30 14.93 -18.44
N PRO A 172 35.44 15.54 -17.24
CA PRO A 172 36.56 16.45 -16.96
C PRO A 172 37.94 15.76 -16.91
N THR A 173 37.98 14.43 -16.74
CA THR A 173 39.21 13.64 -16.84
C THR A 173 39.49 13.28 -18.30
N ILE A 174 38.47 12.91 -19.07
CA ILE A 174 38.60 12.62 -20.51
C ILE A 174 39.09 13.87 -21.28
N GLN A 175 38.65 15.07 -20.86
CA GLN A 175 39.12 16.34 -21.40
C GLN A 175 40.63 16.51 -21.24
N LYS A 176 41.18 16.14 -20.07
CA LYS A 176 42.60 16.25 -19.73
C LYS A 176 43.43 15.19 -20.44
N ASP A 177 42.94 13.94 -20.47
CA ASP A 177 43.63 12.82 -21.13
C ASP A 177 43.80 13.02 -22.65
N PHE A 178 42.85 13.66 -23.32
CA PHE A 178 42.94 13.98 -24.76
C PHE A 178 43.37 15.42 -25.06
N ASN A 179 43.51 16.29 -24.05
CA ASN A 179 43.83 17.72 -24.18
C ASN A 179 42.93 18.46 -25.21
N ILE A 180 41.61 18.39 -25.00
CA ILE A 180 40.58 18.95 -25.90
C ILE A 180 39.80 20.12 -25.26
N ASN A 181 39.10 20.90 -26.08
CA ASN A 181 38.28 22.01 -25.59
C ASN A 181 37.01 21.50 -24.90
N THR A 182 36.46 22.31 -24.00
CA THR A 182 35.25 21.98 -23.24
C THR A 182 34.01 21.87 -24.15
N SER A 183 34.01 22.57 -25.28
CA SER A 183 33.03 22.43 -26.38
C SER A 183 33.00 21.02 -26.96
N ASP A 184 34.17 20.46 -27.20
CA ASP A 184 34.34 19.22 -27.96
C ASP A 184 33.86 18.03 -27.11
N LEU A 185 34.11 18.12 -25.81
CA LEU A 185 33.74 17.15 -24.78
C LEU A 185 32.26 16.74 -24.80
N GLN A 186 31.38 17.66 -25.22
CA GLN A 186 29.94 17.44 -25.38
C GLN A 186 29.62 16.32 -26.40
N TRP A 187 30.50 16.03 -27.36
CA TRP A 187 30.30 14.97 -28.35
C TRP A 187 30.30 13.54 -27.77
N ILE A 188 30.92 13.29 -26.62
CA ILE A 188 30.95 11.95 -25.98
C ILE A 188 29.55 11.50 -25.56
N ILE A 189 28.74 12.43 -25.07
CA ILE A 189 27.32 12.21 -24.74
C ILE A 189 26.47 12.39 -26.00
N SER A 190 26.68 13.47 -26.74
CA SER A 190 25.81 13.86 -27.85
C SER A 190 25.81 12.83 -28.97
N ALA A 191 26.98 12.31 -29.40
CA ALA A 191 27.03 11.32 -30.49
C ALA A 191 26.32 10.01 -30.14
N TYR A 192 26.36 9.58 -28.87
CA TYR A 192 25.58 8.44 -28.38
C TYR A 192 24.08 8.75 -28.32
N ALA A 193 23.68 9.88 -27.74
CA ALA A 193 22.27 10.26 -27.62
C ALA A 193 21.61 10.49 -28.98
N LEU A 194 22.37 11.00 -29.94
CA LEU A 194 22.00 11.27 -31.32
C LEU A 194 21.61 9.98 -32.06
N THR A 195 22.53 9.01 -32.13
CA THR A 195 22.26 7.73 -32.79
C THR A 195 21.27 6.85 -32.01
N PHE A 196 21.29 6.91 -30.68
CA PHE A 196 20.27 6.28 -29.85
C PHE A 196 18.88 6.82 -30.23
N GLY A 197 18.71 8.15 -30.20
CA GLY A 197 17.49 8.84 -30.63
C GLY A 197 17.01 8.43 -32.02
N GLY A 198 17.88 8.54 -33.03
CA GLY A 198 17.52 8.27 -34.42
C GLY A 198 17.11 6.82 -34.72
N PHE A 199 17.69 5.83 -34.04
CA PHE A 199 17.48 4.41 -34.37
C PHE A 199 16.37 3.73 -33.54
N LEU A 200 15.81 4.38 -32.50
CA LEU A 200 14.79 3.78 -31.61
C LEU A 200 13.53 3.29 -32.34
N LEU A 201 13.08 3.99 -33.38
CA LEU A 201 11.95 3.54 -34.22
C LEU A 201 12.29 2.26 -34.98
N LEU A 202 13.51 2.17 -35.52
CA LEU A 202 13.96 1.00 -36.27
C LEU A 202 14.16 -0.21 -35.36
N GLY A 203 14.70 -0.01 -34.15
CA GLY A 203 14.80 -1.07 -33.14
C GLY A 203 13.45 -1.57 -32.67
N GLY A 204 12.52 -0.65 -32.38
CA GLY A 204 11.13 -0.97 -32.06
C GLY A 204 10.43 -1.77 -33.15
N ARG A 205 10.33 -1.21 -34.35
CA ARG A 205 9.62 -1.83 -35.49
C ARG A 205 10.27 -3.12 -35.97
N GLY A 206 11.60 -3.20 -35.94
CA GLY A 206 12.33 -4.44 -36.20
C GLY A 206 11.97 -5.54 -35.19
N GLY A 207 11.68 -5.17 -33.94
CA GLY A 207 11.15 -6.08 -32.93
C GLY A 207 9.80 -6.71 -33.31
N ASP A 208 8.86 -5.92 -33.82
CA ASP A 208 7.54 -6.41 -34.28
C ASP A 208 7.70 -7.41 -35.46
N ILE A 209 8.60 -7.10 -36.41
CA ILE A 209 8.78 -7.84 -37.67
C ILE A 209 9.64 -9.11 -37.50
N ILE A 210 10.80 -9.00 -36.83
CA ILE A 210 11.81 -10.08 -36.73
C ILE A 210 11.63 -10.91 -35.44
N GLY A 211 10.96 -10.33 -34.44
CA GLY A 211 10.69 -10.90 -33.11
C GLY A 211 11.62 -10.30 -32.04
N HIS A 212 11.04 -9.59 -31.07
CA HIS A 212 11.75 -8.76 -30.08
C HIS A 212 12.96 -9.45 -29.42
N ARG A 213 12.88 -10.73 -29.04
CA ARG A 213 14.01 -11.48 -28.45
C ARG A 213 15.27 -11.47 -29.34
N ARG A 214 15.12 -11.62 -30.67
CA ARG A 214 16.26 -11.61 -31.60
C ARG A 214 16.91 -10.23 -31.67
N VAL A 215 16.08 -9.20 -31.72
CA VAL A 215 16.51 -7.81 -31.87
C VAL A 215 17.18 -7.30 -30.60
N LEU A 216 16.63 -7.64 -29.42
CA LEU A 216 17.22 -7.38 -28.11
C LEU A 216 18.63 -8.01 -27.99
N LEU A 217 18.77 -9.30 -28.32
CA LEU A 217 20.06 -9.99 -28.27
C LEU A 217 21.08 -9.39 -29.26
N PHE A 218 20.64 -9.00 -30.46
CA PHE A 218 21.47 -8.26 -31.42
C PHE A 218 21.94 -6.92 -30.83
N GLY A 219 21.02 -6.13 -30.27
CA GLY A 219 21.33 -4.84 -29.64
C GLY A 219 22.34 -4.97 -28.49
N MET A 220 22.14 -5.94 -27.59
CA MET A 220 23.08 -6.22 -26.49
C MET A 220 24.48 -6.59 -27.01
N VAL A 221 24.59 -7.48 -28.00
CA VAL A 221 25.88 -7.88 -28.59
C VAL A 221 26.56 -6.70 -29.30
N PHE A 222 25.80 -5.87 -30.02
CA PHE A 222 26.31 -4.68 -30.70
C PHE A 222 26.80 -3.61 -29.69
N PHE A 223 26.04 -3.39 -28.62
CA PHE A 223 26.42 -2.51 -27.51
C PHE A 223 27.69 -3.01 -26.80
N ALA A 224 27.81 -4.31 -26.55
CA ALA A 224 28.99 -4.93 -25.95
C ALA A 224 30.23 -4.77 -26.86
N LEU A 225 30.09 -5.05 -28.16
CA LEU A 225 31.16 -4.87 -29.15
C LEU A 225 31.67 -3.43 -29.19
N PHE A 226 30.78 -2.44 -29.25
CA PHE A 226 31.21 -1.04 -29.25
C PHE A 226 31.61 -0.50 -27.88
N SER A 227 31.22 -1.15 -26.77
CA SER A 227 31.83 -0.92 -25.45
C SER A 227 33.32 -1.29 -25.47
N LEU A 228 33.68 -2.45 -26.05
CA LEU A 228 35.09 -2.84 -26.23
C LEU A 228 35.85 -1.81 -27.08
N VAL A 229 35.27 -1.35 -28.21
CA VAL A 229 35.89 -0.31 -29.06
C VAL A 229 36.10 1.00 -28.29
N CYS A 230 35.12 1.46 -27.49
CA CYS A 230 35.26 2.63 -26.62
C CYS A 230 36.40 2.46 -25.59
N ALA A 231 36.56 1.28 -25.00
CA ALA A 231 37.60 1.01 -24.00
C ALA A 231 39.02 1.11 -24.57
N VAL A 232 39.23 0.62 -25.80
CA VAL A 232 40.55 0.61 -26.47
C VAL A 232 40.84 1.88 -27.28
N SER A 233 39.83 2.69 -27.64
CA SER A 233 39.96 3.79 -28.60
C SER A 233 41.13 4.76 -28.32
N PRO A 234 42.16 4.82 -29.20
CA PRO A 234 43.37 5.60 -28.94
C PRO A 234 43.20 7.10 -29.17
N SER A 235 42.10 7.56 -29.78
CA SER A 235 41.87 8.98 -30.10
C SER A 235 40.48 9.44 -29.70
N PHE A 236 40.34 10.74 -29.45
CA PHE A 236 39.06 11.37 -29.11
C PHE A 236 38.00 11.14 -30.20
N LEU A 237 38.33 11.41 -31.47
CA LEU A 237 37.40 11.17 -32.59
C LEU A 237 37.01 9.69 -32.72
N GLY A 238 37.96 8.76 -32.50
CA GLY A 238 37.65 7.33 -32.45
C GLY A 238 36.68 6.97 -31.32
N LEU A 239 36.81 7.61 -30.15
CA LEU A 239 35.89 7.41 -29.03
C LEU A 239 34.50 7.97 -29.36
N VAL A 240 34.40 9.15 -29.97
CA VAL A 240 33.12 9.75 -30.40
C VAL A 240 32.41 8.86 -31.44
N ILE A 241 33.15 8.32 -32.42
CA ILE A 241 32.61 7.39 -33.41
C ILE A 241 32.16 6.07 -32.75
N ALA A 242 32.97 5.51 -31.84
CA ALA A 242 32.60 4.30 -31.10
C ALA A 242 31.35 4.51 -30.22
N ARG A 243 31.22 5.68 -29.58
CA ARG A 243 30.03 6.11 -28.84
C ARG A 243 28.79 6.23 -29.74
N ALA A 244 28.94 6.73 -30.96
CA ALA A 244 27.86 6.78 -31.94
C ALA A 244 27.35 5.37 -32.27
N PHE A 245 28.23 4.42 -32.56
CA PHE A 245 27.81 3.02 -32.79
C PHE A 245 27.26 2.35 -31.52
N GLN A 246 27.81 2.63 -30.34
CA GLN A 246 27.27 2.14 -29.07
C GLN A 246 25.82 2.62 -28.83
N GLY A 247 25.48 3.85 -29.23
CA GLY A 247 24.11 4.39 -29.19
C GLY A 247 23.14 3.67 -30.12
N ILE A 248 23.60 3.22 -31.30
CA ILE A 248 22.81 2.31 -32.16
C ILE A 248 22.52 0.99 -31.44
N GLY A 249 23.50 0.43 -30.73
CA GLY A 249 23.30 -0.78 -29.91
C GLY A 249 22.15 -0.63 -28.90
N ALA A 250 22.16 0.49 -28.15
CA ALA A 250 21.11 0.81 -27.17
C ALA A 250 19.72 1.06 -27.82
N ALA A 251 19.69 1.56 -29.06
CA ALA A 251 18.43 1.70 -29.81
C ALA A 251 17.77 0.35 -30.14
N PHE A 252 18.57 -0.72 -30.23
CA PHE A 252 18.11 -2.09 -30.43
C PHE A 252 17.89 -2.89 -29.11
N THR A 253 18.27 -2.35 -27.94
CA THR A 253 17.94 -2.95 -26.63
C THR A 253 16.60 -2.44 -26.09
N ILE A 254 16.45 -1.13 -25.93
CA ILE A 254 15.40 -0.54 -25.09
C ILE A 254 13.97 -0.81 -25.60
N PRO A 255 13.56 -0.47 -26.85
CA PRO A 255 12.20 -0.74 -27.31
C PRO A 255 11.86 -2.23 -27.42
N PRO A 256 12.73 -3.12 -27.94
CA PRO A 256 12.48 -4.56 -27.92
C PRO A 256 12.30 -5.15 -26.52
N ALA A 257 13.09 -4.72 -25.53
CA ALA A 257 12.91 -5.18 -24.14
C ALA A 257 11.58 -4.69 -23.54
N GLN A 258 11.26 -3.40 -23.68
CA GLN A 258 9.99 -2.82 -23.22
C GLN A 258 8.78 -3.52 -23.86
N ALA A 259 8.82 -3.78 -25.17
CA ALA A 259 7.78 -4.50 -25.90
C ALA A 259 7.68 -5.98 -25.51
N HIS A 260 8.81 -6.65 -25.21
CA HIS A 260 8.82 -8.04 -24.74
C HIS A 260 8.09 -8.19 -23.39
N ILE A 261 8.38 -7.28 -22.44
CA ILE A 261 7.68 -7.17 -21.15
C ILE A 261 6.18 -6.92 -21.40
N ALA A 262 5.84 -5.97 -22.27
CA ALA A 262 4.46 -5.60 -22.59
C ALA A 262 3.62 -6.72 -23.23
N LEU A 263 4.25 -7.65 -23.93
CA LEU A 263 3.62 -8.82 -24.55
C LEU A 263 3.51 -10.01 -23.59
N HIS A 264 4.42 -10.15 -22.62
CA HIS A 264 4.34 -11.16 -21.58
C HIS A 264 3.22 -10.86 -20.56
N PHE A 265 3.18 -9.65 -20.01
CA PHE A 265 2.17 -9.27 -19.03
C PHE A 265 0.89 -8.81 -19.72
N THR A 266 -0.04 -9.74 -19.95
CA THR A 266 -1.33 -9.48 -20.61
C THR A 266 -2.34 -8.77 -19.70
N ASP A 267 -2.29 -9.01 -18.39
CA ASP A 267 -3.09 -8.31 -17.39
C ASP A 267 -2.59 -6.87 -17.19
N PRO A 268 -3.46 -5.82 -17.29
CA PRO A 268 -3.08 -4.44 -17.01
C PRO A 268 -2.48 -4.20 -15.62
N THR A 269 -2.91 -4.95 -14.60
CA THR A 269 -2.45 -4.80 -13.21
C THR A 269 -0.99 -5.23 -13.06
N LEU A 270 -0.67 -6.44 -13.50
CA LEU A 270 0.70 -6.98 -13.55
C LEU A 270 1.58 -6.21 -14.54
N LYS A 271 1.04 -5.76 -15.69
CA LYS A 271 1.77 -4.92 -16.66
C LYS A 271 2.27 -3.62 -16.04
N ALA A 272 1.45 -2.91 -15.28
CA ALA A 272 1.87 -1.68 -14.61
C ALA A 272 2.95 -1.93 -13.54
N LYS A 273 2.81 -3.00 -12.74
CA LYS A 273 3.82 -3.44 -11.76
C LYS A 273 5.16 -3.73 -12.46
N ALA A 274 5.14 -4.50 -13.56
CA ALA A 274 6.33 -4.84 -14.34
C ALA A 274 7.00 -3.61 -14.98
N LEU A 275 6.23 -2.65 -15.50
CA LEU A 275 6.76 -1.37 -16.01
C LEU A 275 7.31 -0.46 -14.89
N GLY A 276 6.76 -0.56 -13.68
CA GLY A 276 7.31 0.04 -12.46
C GLY A 276 8.72 -0.49 -12.14
N ILE A 277 8.87 -1.80 -12.08
CA ILE A 277 10.15 -2.49 -11.82
C ILE A 277 11.17 -2.24 -12.94
N TRP A 278 10.73 -2.20 -14.20
CA TRP A 278 11.56 -1.77 -15.35
C TRP A 278 12.16 -0.37 -15.11
N GLY A 279 11.32 0.62 -14.78
CA GLY A 279 11.80 1.96 -14.45
C GLY A 279 12.65 2.03 -13.18
N ALA A 280 12.43 1.13 -12.22
CA ALA A 280 13.27 0.99 -11.02
C ALA A 280 14.67 0.43 -11.36
N ALA A 281 14.77 -0.54 -12.27
CA ALA A 281 16.05 -1.07 -12.75
C ALA A 281 16.87 0.00 -13.50
N GLY A 282 16.21 0.83 -14.32
CA GLY A 282 16.86 2.00 -14.91
C GLY A 282 17.35 3.04 -13.87
N SER A 283 16.58 3.27 -12.80
CA SER A 283 17.00 4.11 -11.67
C SER A 283 18.21 3.55 -10.93
N LEU A 284 18.24 2.24 -10.67
CA LEU A 284 19.36 1.55 -10.04
C LEU A 284 20.61 1.64 -10.91
N GLY A 285 20.47 1.42 -12.22
CA GLY A 285 21.53 1.60 -13.22
C GLY A 285 22.10 3.00 -13.18
N PHE A 286 21.26 4.03 -13.15
CA PHE A 286 21.69 5.42 -13.05
C PHE A 286 22.55 5.68 -11.79
N ILE A 287 22.13 5.22 -10.59
CA ILE A 287 22.92 5.35 -9.34
C ILE A 287 24.27 4.65 -9.49
N ILE A 288 24.23 3.37 -9.86
CA ILE A 288 25.40 2.49 -9.84
C ILE A 288 26.41 2.95 -10.90
N GLY A 289 25.94 3.43 -12.04
CA GLY A 289 26.76 4.15 -13.01
C GLY A 289 27.37 5.43 -12.45
N LEU A 290 26.63 6.27 -11.69
CA LEU A 290 27.24 7.47 -11.09
C LEU A 290 28.36 7.09 -10.10
N VAL A 291 28.09 6.19 -9.16
CA VAL A 291 29.07 5.77 -8.14
C VAL A 291 30.28 5.10 -8.79
N LEU A 292 30.08 4.14 -9.69
CA LEU A 292 31.17 3.50 -10.43
C LEU A 292 31.92 4.48 -11.34
N GLY A 293 31.23 5.43 -11.98
CA GLY A 293 31.85 6.44 -12.84
C GLY A 293 32.86 7.31 -12.09
N GLY A 294 32.47 7.86 -10.94
CA GLY A 294 33.37 8.62 -10.07
C GLY A 294 34.51 7.77 -9.50
N VAL A 295 34.20 6.55 -9.05
CA VAL A 295 35.16 5.61 -8.46
C VAL A 295 36.21 5.13 -9.46
N LEU A 296 35.79 4.60 -10.62
CA LEU A 296 36.69 4.05 -11.64
C LEU A 296 37.57 5.15 -12.24
N THR A 297 36.99 6.31 -12.55
CA THR A 297 37.74 7.46 -13.09
C THR A 297 38.86 7.92 -12.15
N ALA A 298 38.65 7.87 -10.84
CA ALA A 298 39.62 8.30 -9.84
C ALA A 298 40.65 7.23 -9.42
N THR A 299 40.50 5.97 -9.85
CA THR A 299 41.36 4.85 -9.38
C THR A 299 41.99 4.00 -10.48
N LEU A 300 41.22 3.65 -11.51
CA LEU A 300 41.66 2.80 -12.64
C LEU A 300 41.69 3.56 -13.97
N GLY A 301 41.11 4.76 -14.01
CA GLY A 301 40.94 5.59 -15.21
C GLY A 301 39.59 5.36 -15.91
N TRP A 302 39.07 6.40 -16.57
CA TRP A 302 37.73 6.43 -17.18
C TRP A 302 37.45 5.27 -18.16
N ARG A 303 38.49 4.73 -18.81
CA ARG A 303 38.40 3.62 -19.76
C ARG A 303 37.76 2.37 -19.15
N TRP A 304 37.91 2.18 -17.83
CA TRP A 304 37.29 1.06 -17.12
C TRP A 304 35.77 1.11 -17.02
N ILE A 305 35.13 2.26 -17.26
CA ILE A 305 33.67 2.34 -17.40
C ILE A 305 33.20 1.44 -18.54
N PHE A 306 33.93 1.41 -19.65
CA PHE A 306 33.64 0.58 -20.82
C PHE A 306 34.02 -0.89 -20.61
N TRP A 307 35.14 -1.18 -19.93
CA TRP A 307 35.50 -2.55 -19.55
C TRP A 307 34.47 -3.18 -18.60
N MET A 308 33.99 -2.44 -17.59
CA MET A 308 32.91 -2.91 -16.71
C MET A 308 31.60 -3.12 -17.46
N SER A 309 31.27 -2.22 -18.41
CA SER A 309 30.09 -2.39 -19.29
C SER A 309 30.19 -3.67 -20.12
N LEU A 310 31.39 -4.01 -20.64
CA LEU A 310 31.65 -5.24 -21.38
C LEU A 310 31.56 -6.49 -20.48
N ILE A 311 32.13 -6.46 -19.27
CA ILE A 311 32.08 -7.58 -18.31
C ILE A 311 30.62 -7.90 -17.94
N ILE A 312 29.82 -6.88 -17.60
CA ILE A 312 28.39 -7.05 -17.27
C ILE A 312 27.63 -7.59 -18.50
N SER A 313 27.91 -7.08 -19.70
CA SER A 313 27.33 -7.60 -20.96
C SER A 313 27.65 -9.09 -21.16
N GLY A 314 28.87 -9.51 -20.84
CA GLY A 314 29.33 -10.90 -20.95
C GLY A 314 28.57 -11.90 -20.08
N VAL A 315 27.96 -11.44 -18.98
CA VAL A 315 27.08 -12.25 -18.11
C VAL A 315 25.61 -12.12 -18.55
N VAL A 316 25.16 -10.90 -18.86
CA VAL A 316 23.76 -10.62 -19.21
C VAL A 316 23.36 -11.25 -20.56
N ILE A 317 24.25 -11.29 -21.56
CA ILE A 317 23.93 -11.83 -22.90
C ILE A 317 23.66 -13.34 -22.87
N PRO A 318 24.51 -14.21 -22.27
CA PRO A 318 24.20 -15.62 -22.10
C PRO A 318 22.93 -15.86 -21.28
N ALA A 319 22.74 -15.13 -20.18
CA ALA A 319 21.53 -15.21 -19.37
C ALA A 319 20.28 -14.86 -20.18
N ALA A 320 20.29 -13.75 -20.93
CA ALA A 320 19.22 -13.37 -21.84
C ALA A 320 18.95 -14.43 -22.93
N TYR A 321 19.99 -15.06 -23.46
CA TYR A 321 19.84 -16.11 -24.47
C TYR A 321 19.17 -17.38 -23.92
N VAL A 322 19.48 -17.78 -22.68
CA VAL A 322 18.86 -18.95 -22.04
C VAL A 322 17.44 -18.63 -21.55
N VAL A 323 17.24 -17.49 -20.88
CA VAL A 323 16.06 -17.20 -20.06
C VAL A 323 14.90 -16.55 -20.83
N LEU A 324 15.15 -15.81 -21.93
CA LEU A 324 14.06 -15.20 -22.71
C LEU A 324 13.29 -16.27 -23.52
N PRO A 325 11.98 -16.50 -23.34
CA PRO A 325 11.22 -17.46 -24.14
C PRO A 325 11.04 -17.00 -25.59
N ARG A 326 10.54 -17.89 -26.46
CA ARG A 326 10.25 -17.57 -27.87
C ARG A 326 8.79 -17.19 -28.04
N VAL A 327 8.49 -15.88 -28.06
CA VAL A 327 7.15 -15.37 -28.43
C VAL A 327 6.96 -15.53 -29.96
N PRO A 328 5.88 -16.19 -30.43
CA PRO A 328 5.52 -16.18 -31.85
C PRO A 328 5.12 -14.76 -32.29
N SER A 329 5.66 -14.25 -33.41
CA SER A 329 5.20 -12.96 -33.95
C SER A 329 3.74 -13.12 -34.43
N PRO A 330 2.80 -12.24 -34.02
CA PRO A 330 1.38 -12.40 -34.35
C PRO A 330 1.06 -12.47 -35.86
N ARG A 331 1.94 -11.95 -36.71
CA ARG A 331 1.79 -11.95 -38.18
C ARG A 331 2.33 -13.21 -38.88
N ALA A 332 2.76 -14.23 -38.14
CA ALA A 332 3.14 -15.53 -38.71
C ALA A 332 1.94 -16.44 -39.04
N ALA A 333 0.72 -16.07 -38.66
CA ALA A 333 -0.47 -16.91 -38.71
C ALA A 333 -1.54 -16.42 -39.71
N THR A 334 -1.12 -16.12 -40.95
CA THR A 334 -2.03 -15.99 -42.10
C THR A 334 -1.41 -16.64 -43.35
N PRO A 335 -1.64 -17.95 -43.59
CA PRO A 335 -1.71 -18.45 -44.95
C PRO A 335 -2.83 -17.70 -45.68
N HIS A 336 -2.66 -17.43 -46.98
CA HIS A 336 -3.81 -17.01 -47.79
C HIS A 336 -4.79 -18.19 -47.92
N PRO A 337 -6.12 -17.94 -47.94
CA PRO A 337 -7.05 -18.92 -48.47
C PRO A 337 -6.70 -19.13 -49.96
N VAL A 338 -6.29 -20.34 -50.32
CA VAL A 338 -6.18 -20.75 -51.72
C VAL A 338 -7.44 -21.51 -52.05
N ASP A 339 -8.38 -20.83 -52.70
CA ASP A 339 -9.51 -21.48 -53.34
C ASP A 339 -9.02 -22.24 -54.59
N GLY A 340 -9.53 -23.46 -54.78
CA GLY A 340 -9.20 -24.33 -55.92
C GLY A 340 -7.98 -25.21 -55.67
N GLY A 341 -8.20 -26.54 -55.70
CA GLY A 341 -7.13 -27.54 -55.61
C GLY A 341 -6.52 -27.86 -56.98
N VAL A 342 -5.19 -27.92 -57.02
CA VAL A 342 -4.40 -28.60 -58.07
C VAL A 342 -3.28 -29.40 -57.37
N GLU A 343 -2.86 -30.50 -57.97
CA GLU A 343 -1.94 -31.47 -57.38
C GLU A 343 -0.53 -30.91 -57.17
N ALA A 344 0.16 -31.39 -56.12
CA ALA A 344 1.51 -30.96 -55.77
C ALA A 344 2.58 -31.65 -56.64
N ASN A 345 2.95 -31.03 -57.76
CA ASN A 345 4.13 -31.39 -58.56
C ASN A 345 4.87 -30.12 -59.03
N SER A 346 5.91 -29.72 -58.30
CA SER A 346 6.87 -28.69 -58.75
C SER A 346 8.23 -28.91 -58.09
N GLU A 347 9.29 -28.91 -58.89
CA GLU A 347 10.67 -29.15 -58.44
C GLU A 347 11.23 -28.06 -57.52
N PRO A 348 12.20 -28.37 -56.63
CA PRO A 348 12.79 -27.40 -55.71
C PRO A 348 13.61 -26.34 -56.48
N ALA A 349 13.10 -25.11 -56.51
CA ALA A 349 13.81 -23.95 -57.06
C ALA A 349 15.13 -23.68 -56.30
N PRO A 350 16.19 -23.17 -56.96
CA PRO A 350 17.51 -23.03 -56.34
C PRO A 350 17.49 -22.03 -55.18
N ALA A 351 17.82 -22.50 -53.97
CA ALA A 351 17.69 -21.80 -52.68
C ALA A 351 18.30 -20.38 -52.61
N LYS A 352 19.25 -20.04 -53.49
CA LYS A 352 19.80 -18.67 -53.61
C LYS A 352 18.74 -17.65 -54.08
N LYS A 353 17.73 -18.09 -54.85
CA LYS A 353 16.56 -17.29 -55.23
C LYS A 353 15.62 -17.10 -54.04
N GLU A 354 15.31 -18.15 -53.28
CA GLU A 354 14.49 -18.06 -52.07
C GLU A 354 15.10 -17.15 -51.00
N LEU A 355 16.42 -17.21 -50.80
CA LEU A 355 17.11 -16.31 -49.85
C LEU A 355 16.97 -14.85 -50.31
N LEU A 356 17.22 -14.54 -51.58
CA LEU A 356 17.07 -13.18 -52.12
C LEU A 356 15.61 -12.71 -52.10
N GLN A 357 14.66 -13.61 -52.35
CA GLN A 357 13.23 -13.31 -52.40
C GLN A 357 12.65 -13.10 -50.98
N SER A 358 13.00 -13.95 -50.02
CA SER A 358 12.63 -13.76 -48.60
C SER A 358 13.35 -12.58 -47.95
N VAL A 359 14.58 -12.25 -48.34
CA VAL A 359 15.25 -10.99 -47.95
C VAL A 359 14.55 -9.79 -48.60
N ARG A 360 14.19 -9.85 -49.89
CA ARG A 360 13.42 -8.79 -50.56
C ARG A 360 12.04 -8.59 -49.93
N GLU A 361 11.33 -9.65 -49.59
CA GLU A 361 10.05 -9.57 -48.87
C GLU A 361 10.19 -9.03 -47.45
N ARG A 362 11.30 -9.28 -46.76
CA ARG A 362 11.60 -8.67 -45.46
C ARG A 362 11.99 -7.20 -45.61
N LEU A 363 12.74 -6.84 -46.65
CA LEU A 363 13.07 -5.46 -46.99
C LEU A 363 11.85 -4.66 -47.48
N VAL A 364 10.86 -5.28 -48.11
CA VAL A 364 9.57 -4.64 -48.42
C VAL A 364 8.69 -4.47 -47.16
N ARG A 365 8.91 -5.29 -46.12
CA ARG A 365 8.26 -5.15 -44.80
C ARG A 365 8.95 -4.14 -43.87
N PHE A 366 10.18 -3.71 -44.18
CA PHE A 366 10.81 -2.55 -43.57
C PHE A 366 10.60 -1.35 -44.51
N ASP A 367 9.89 -0.33 -44.06
CA ASP A 367 9.66 0.87 -44.86
C ASP A 367 10.96 1.67 -45.08
N ALA A 368 11.70 1.32 -46.13
CA ALA A 368 13.01 1.87 -46.45
C ALA A 368 12.96 3.37 -46.76
N LEU A 369 11.87 3.87 -47.33
CA LEU A 369 11.68 5.30 -47.61
C LEU A 369 11.46 6.07 -46.29
N GLY A 370 10.56 5.60 -45.43
CA GLY A 370 10.38 6.19 -44.09
C GLY A 370 11.65 6.16 -43.26
N ILE A 371 12.45 5.07 -43.32
CA ILE A 371 13.76 4.98 -42.66
C ILE A 371 14.71 6.06 -43.22
N SER A 372 14.78 6.20 -44.54
CA SER A 372 15.69 7.14 -45.21
C SER A 372 15.35 8.63 -44.99
N LEU A 373 14.09 8.94 -44.68
CA LEU A 373 13.65 10.29 -44.34
C LEU A 373 13.73 10.55 -42.83
N GLY A 374 13.19 9.63 -42.03
CA GLY A 374 13.00 9.79 -40.59
C GLY A 374 14.30 9.74 -39.78
N ILE A 375 15.20 8.77 -40.06
CA ILE A 375 16.45 8.67 -39.30
C ILE A 375 17.36 9.88 -39.57
N PRO A 376 17.69 10.26 -40.84
CA PRO A 376 18.50 11.45 -41.09
C PRO A 376 17.81 12.74 -40.66
N GLY A 377 16.48 12.84 -40.77
CA GLY A 377 15.72 14.00 -40.29
C GLY A 377 15.90 14.24 -38.78
N ILE A 378 15.70 13.20 -37.95
CA ILE A 378 15.86 13.30 -36.49
C ILE A 378 17.33 13.53 -36.11
N LEU A 379 18.27 12.84 -36.75
CA LEU A 379 19.71 13.03 -36.52
C LEU A 379 20.12 14.48 -36.83
N LEU A 380 19.82 14.99 -38.02
CA LEU A 380 20.22 16.34 -38.41
C LEU A 380 19.54 17.42 -37.56
N LEU A 381 18.29 17.20 -37.12
CA LEU A 381 17.57 18.11 -36.22
C LEU A 381 18.25 18.20 -34.84
N THR A 382 18.49 17.05 -34.20
CA THR A 382 19.16 17.00 -32.90
C THR A 382 20.60 17.48 -32.99
N TYR A 383 21.33 17.17 -34.07
CA TYR A 383 22.67 17.70 -34.33
C TYR A 383 22.67 19.22 -34.38
N ALA A 384 21.84 19.83 -35.24
CA ALA A 384 21.87 21.27 -35.46
C ALA A 384 21.46 22.06 -34.21
N LEU A 385 20.44 21.60 -33.48
CA LEU A 385 20.00 22.21 -32.23
C LEU A 385 21.04 22.05 -31.09
N THR A 386 21.87 21.00 -31.12
CA THR A 386 22.95 20.81 -30.15
C THR A 386 24.16 21.69 -30.48
N SER A 387 24.60 21.69 -31.75
CA SER A 387 25.73 22.52 -32.23
C SER A 387 25.42 24.02 -32.26
N ALA A 388 24.17 24.45 -32.37
CA ALA A 388 23.81 25.87 -32.39
C ALA A 388 24.28 26.65 -31.15
N ASN A 389 24.40 25.97 -30.00
CA ASN A 389 24.89 26.55 -28.75
C ASN A 389 26.43 26.61 -28.64
N THR A 390 27.17 25.95 -29.53
CA THR A 390 28.65 25.95 -29.55
C THR A 390 29.23 26.66 -30.79
N GLU A 391 28.60 26.50 -31.95
CA GLU A 391 29.00 27.13 -33.23
C GLU A 391 28.27 28.45 -33.47
N GLY A 392 27.11 28.66 -32.82
CA GLY A 392 26.29 29.86 -32.92
C GLY A 392 25.08 29.70 -33.84
N TRP A 393 23.92 30.20 -33.40
CA TRP A 393 22.64 30.13 -34.10
C TRP A 393 22.62 30.80 -35.49
N ASN A 394 23.61 31.65 -35.79
CA ASN A 394 23.75 32.36 -37.07
C ASN A 394 24.74 31.68 -38.05
N ASP A 395 25.39 30.55 -37.71
CA ASP A 395 26.28 29.87 -38.66
C ASP A 395 25.45 29.28 -39.83
N PRO A 396 25.81 29.56 -41.10
CA PRO A 396 25.09 29.06 -42.27
C PRO A 396 24.91 27.53 -42.32
N LYS A 397 25.84 26.75 -41.75
CA LYS A 397 25.73 25.29 -41.63
C LYS A 397 24.59 24.90 -40.71
N ILE A 398 24.45 25.58 -39.58
CA ILE A 398 23.40 25.32 -38.58
C ILE A 398 22.04 25.64 -39.17
N ILE A 399 21.90 26.81 -39.82
CA ILE A 399 20.67 27.23 -40.51
C ILE A 399 20.33 26.24 -41.64
N ALA A 400 21.28 25.89 -42.50
CA ALA A 400 21.06 24.92 -43.57
C ALA A 400 20.65 23.54 -43.04
N THR A 401 21.26 23.08 -41.94
CA THR A 401 20.94 21.78 -41.33
C THR A 401 19.59 21.78 -40.62
N LEU A 402 19.18 22.90 -40.01
CA LEU A 402 17.82 23.10 -39.49
C LEU A 402 16.77 23.06 -40.61
N VAL A 403 17.02 23.72 -41.75
CA VAL A 403 16.13 23.69 -42.90
C VAL A 403 16.03 22.27 -43.50
N VAL A 404 17.16 21.61 -43.76
CA VAL A 404 17.19 20.26 -44.34
C VAL A 404 16.54 19.24 -43.40
N SER A 405 16.83 19.28 -42.09
CA SER A 405 16.20 18.38 -41.12
C SER A 405 14.69 18.62 -40.98
N THR A 406 14.24 19.88 -40.97
CA THR A 406 12.81 20.21 -40.96
C THR A 406 12.11 19.67 -42.21
N LEU A 407 12.71 19.85 -43.40
CA LEU A 407 12.18 19.31 -44.65
C LEU A 407 12.11 17.77 -44.65
N LEU A 408 13.14 17.09 -44.14
CA LEU A 408 13.17 15.63 -44.01
C LEU A 408 12.11 15.11 -43.02
N VAL A 409 11.95 15.75 -41.87
CA VAL A 409 10.93 15.40 -40.86
C VAL A 409 9.51 15.66 -41.39
N VAL A 410 9.29 16.76 -42.11
CA VAL A 410 8.00 17.03 -42.77
C VAL A 410 7.72 16.01 -43.87
N ALA A 411 8.69 15.68 -44.73
CA ALA A 411 8.55 14.67 -45.77
C ALA A 411 8.24 13.29 -45.17
N PHE A 412 8.95 12.90 -44.10
CA PHE A 412 8.68 11.68 -43.33
C PHE A 412 7.25 11.63 -42.79
N ILE A 413 6.77 12.70 -42.14
CA ILE A 413 5.41 12.79 -41.58
C ILE A 413 4.34 12.75 -42.69
N LEU A 414 4.57 13.39 -43.83
CA LEU A 414 3.64 13.37 -44.95
C LEU A 414 3.55 11.98 -45.59
N TYR A 415 4.68 11.31 -45.77
CA TYR A 415 4.75 9.96 -46.32
C TYR A 415 4.12 8.91 -45.37
N GLU A 416 4.49 8.90 -44.08
CA GLU A 416 3.99 7.95 -43.06
C GLU A 416 2.46 8.03 -42.83
N ARG A 417 1.82 9.16 -43.15
CA ARG A 417 0.34 9.27 -43.13
C ARG A 417 -0.35 8.42 -44.19
N SER A 418 0.38 7.98 -45.22
CA SER A 418 -0.13 7.23 -46.38
C SER A 418 0.58 5.90 -46.64
N ALA A 419 1.72 5.64 -45.99
CA ALA A 419 2.52 4.43 -46.17
C ALA A 419 1.77 3.14 -45.74
N PRO A 420 1.55 2.15 -46.63
CA PRO A 420 0.82 0.92 -46.30
C PRO A 420 1.51 0.02 -45.26
N GLN A 421 2.84 0.16 -45.08
CA GLN A 421 3.66 -0.63 -44.15
C GLN A 421 4.47 0.25 -43.20
N ALA A 422 3.87 1.37 -42.79
CA ALA A 422 4.43 2.40 -41.93
C ALA A 422 5.26 1.90 -40.72
N ILE A 423 6.31 2.64 -40.39
CA ILE A 423 7.11 2.43 -39.17
C ILE A 423 6.32 2.93 -37.96
N LEU A 424 5.80 4.14 -38.08
CA LEU A 424 4.84 4.77 -37.19
C LEU A 424 3.44 4.24 -37.47
N ALA A 425 2.90 3.36 -36.63
CA ALA A 425 1.53 2.88 -36.79
C ALA A 425 0.51 4.05 -36.71
N PRO A 426 -0.08 4.54 -37.83
CA PRO A 426 -0.71 5.87 -37.84
C PRO A 426 -2.03 5.93 -37.07
N HIS A 427 -2.59 4.76 -36.75
CA HIS A 427 -3.81 4.62 -35.96
C HIS A 427 -3.60 5.01 -34.48
N LEU A 428 -2.38 4.88 -33.93
CA LEU A 428 -2.09 5.25 -32.54
C LEU A 428 -2.31 6.74 -32.30
N PHE A 429 -1.87 7.57 -33.25
CA PHE A 429 -1.98 9.03 -33.22
C PHE A 429 -3.41 9.56 -33.46
N ARG A 430 -4.42 8.68 -33.62
CA ARG A 430 -5.84 9.06 -33.66
C ARG A 430 -6.43 9.23 -32.25
N ASP A 431 -5.82 8.63 -31.22
CA ASP A 431 -6.24 8.83 -29.84
C ASP A 431 -5.61 10.11 -29.25
N LEU A 432 -6.46 11.08 -28.90
CA LEU A 432 -6.04 12.30 -28.20
C LEU A 432 -5.30 11.98 -26.90
N SER A 433 -5.67 10.91 -26.20
CA SER A 433 -5.03 10.50 -24.96
C SER A 433 -3.63 9.92 -25.19
N PHE A 434 -3.37 9.27 -26.33
CA PHE A 434 -2.02 8.86 -26.75
C PHE A 434 -1.16 10.10 -27.07
N ASN A 435 -1.69 11.03 -27.87
CA ASN A 435 -1.00 12.25 -28.27
C ASN A 435 -0.64 13.16 -27.08
N LEU A 436 -1.57 13.37 -26.14
CA LEU A 436 -1.30 14.12 -24.92
C LEU A 436 -0.27 13.41 -24.02
N THR A 437 -0.25 12.08 -24.02
CA THR A 437 0.77 11.31 -23.27
C THR A 437 2.15 11.43 -23.92
N MET A 438 2.26 11.52 -25.25
CA MET A 438 3.51 11.88 -25.91
C MET A 438 4.00 13.26 -25.48
N ILE A 439 3.14 14.27 -25.47
CA ILE A 439 3.47 15.64 -25.06
C ILE A 439 3.94 15.67 -23.59
N LEU A 440 3.28 14.92 -22.69
CA LEU A 440 3.78 14.77 -21.32
C LEU A 440 5.13 14.06 -21.27
N ALA A 441 5.35 12.99 -22.03
CA ALA A 441 6.62 12.25 -22.05
C ALA A 441 7.80 13.15 -22.48
N VAL A 442 7.62 13.92 -23.55
CA VAL A 442 8.56 14.98 -24.01
C VAL A 442 8.88 15.93 -22.85
N ASN A 443 7.84 16.49 -22.22
CA ASN A 443 7.97 17.48 -21.15
C ASN A 443 8.68 16.90 -19.90
N THR A 444 8.30 15.70 -19.47
CA THR A 444 8.90 15.00 -18.32
C THR A 444 10.39 14.75 -18.52
N TYR A 445 10.81 14.34 -19.72
CA TYR A 445 12.23 14.13 -20.00
C TYR A 445 13.00 15.45 -20.22
N ALA A 446 12.36 16.51 -20.70
CA ALA A 446 12.95 17.85 -20.75
C ALA A 446 13.29 18.35 -19.34
N VAL A 447 12.31 18.38 -18.44
CA VAL A 447 12.50 18.76 -17.02
C VAL A 447 13.51 17.84 -16.34
N ARG A 448 13.48 16.53 -16.62
CA ARG A 448 14.47 15.58 -16.06
C ARG A 448 15.89 15.91 -16.52
N GLN A 449 16.12 16.02 -17.83
CA GLN A 449 17.47 16.17 -18.37
C GLN A 449 18.08 17.51 -17.97
N ALA A 450 17.28 18.57 -17.96
CA ALA A 450 17.67 19.89 -17.47
C ALA A 450 18.08 19.85 -16.00
N CYS A 451 17.17 19.44 -15.10
CA CYS A 451 17.43 19.44 -13.66
C CYS A 451 18.60 18.53 -13.28
N THR A 452 18.77 17.37 -13.92
CA THR A 452 19.92 16.50 -13.67
C THR A 452 21.24 17.08 -14.21
N TYR A 453 21.26 17.67 -15.41
CA TYR A 453 22.49 18.29 -15.96
C TYR A 453 22.90 19.54 -15.17
N PHE A 454 22.02 20.53 -15.07
CA PHE A 454 22.36 21.81 -14.45
C PHE A 454 22.67 21.69 -12.95
N LEU A 455 22.01 20.79 -12.21
CA LEU A 455 22.35 20.55 -10.79
C LEU A 455 23.72 19.89 -10.63
N THR A 456 24.13 19.03 -11.58
CA THR A 456 25.48 18.43 -11.58
C THR A 456 26.54 19.51 -11.83
N VAL A 457 26.35 20.34 -12.86
CA VAL A 457 27.28 21.42 -13.21
C VAL A 457 27.33 22.48 -12.12
N GLN A 458 26.18 22.89 -11.56
CA GLN A 458 26.11 23.88 -10.48
C GLN A 458 26.91 23.43 -9.24
N LEU A 459 26.72 22.21 -8.77
CA LEU A 459 27.43 21.68 -7.60
C LEU A 459 28.94 21.52 -7.86
N GLN A 460 29.36 21.19 -9.08
CA GLN A 460 30.78 21.17 -9.45
C GLN A 460 31.38 22.57 -9.59
N SER A 461 30.61 23.55 -10.08
CA SER A 461 31.04 24.96 -10.16
C SER A 461 31.25 25.57 -8.76
N TYR A 462 30.50 25.14 -7.76
CA TYR A 462 30.72 25.47 -6.34
C TYR A 462 31.82 24.59 -5.69
N GLY A 463 32.79 24.11 -6.47
CA GLY A 463 34.02 23.47 -5.99
C GLY A 463 33.89 22.00 -5.54
N THR A 464 32.73 21.35 -5.67
CA THR A 464 32.64 19.93 -5.27
C THR A 464 33.31 19.01 -6.29
N SER A 465 34.03 17.99 -5.79
CA SER A 465 34.71 17.01 -6.65
C SER A 465 33.71 16.06 -7.33
N ALA A 466 34.16 15.40 -8.41
CA ALA A 466 33.42 14.36 -9.12
C ALA A 466 32.86 13.27 -8.19
N ILE A 467 33.68 12.74 -7.28
CA ILE A 467 33.25 11.75 -6.27
C ILE A 467 32.23 12.35 -5.30
N HIS A 468 32.48 13.56 -4.79
CA HIS A 468 31.56 14.20 -3.84
C HIS A 468 30.19 14.45 -4.48
N THR A 469 30.15 14.95 -5.72
CA THR A 469 28.91 15.09 -6.50
C THR A 469 28.18 13.75 -6.63
N SER A 470 28.91 12.67 -6.94
CA SER A 470 28.34 11.32 -7.07
C SER A 470 27.66 10.84 -5.78
N VAL A 471 28.27 11.11 -4.62
CA VAL A 471 27.70 10.79 -3.30
C VAL A 471 26.45 11.63 -3.01
N LEU A 472 26.47 12.93 -3.33
CA LEU A 472 25.31 13.82 -3.13
C LEU A 472 24.09 13.44 -4.00
N PHE A 473 24.28 12.69 -5.10
CA PHE A 473 23.21 12.20 -5.96
C PHE A 473 22.62 10.83 -5.55
N ILE A 474 23.20 10.14 -4.56
CA ILE A 474 22.66 8.86 -4.07
C ILE A 474 21.18 8.98 -3.62
N PRO A 475 20.76 10.00 -2.85
CA PRO A 475 19.36 10.13 -2.43
C PRO A 475 18.36 10.35 -3.58
N LEU A 476 18.78 11.02 -4.67
CA LEU A 476 17.97 11.19 -5.87
C LEU A 476 17.62 9.83 -6.48
N GLY A 477 18.61 8.95 -6.62
CA GLY A 477 18.37 7.64 -7.23
C GLY A 477 17.69 6.64 -6.29
N ILE A 478 17.98 6.65 -4.98
CA ILE A 478 17.22 5.84 -3.99
C ILE A 478 15.74 6.25 -4.02
N SER A 479 15.46 7.55 -4.09
CA SER A 479 14.09 8.04 -4.27
C SER A 479 13.48 7.56 -5.59
N ALA A 480 14.23 7.63 -6.70
CA ALA A 480 13.78 7.13 -7.99
C ALA A 480 13.46 5.62 -7.99
N LEU A 481 14.23 4.81 -7.27
CA LEU A 481 14.00 3.37 -7.08
C LEU A 481 12.68 3.12 -6.34
N ILE A 482 12.49 3.78 -5.20
CA ILE A 482 11.30 3.67 -4.35
C ILE A 482 10.05 4.16 -5.12
N PHE A 483 10.09 5.38 -5.67
CA PHE A 483 8.92 6.00 -6.28
C PHE A 483 8.55 5.42 -7.65
N ASN A 484 9.49 4.89 -8.45
CA ASN A 484 9.12 4.15 -9.68
C ASN A 484 8.43 2.82 -9.36
N THR A 485 8.95 2.08 -8.37
CA THR A 485 8.34 0.82 -7.90
C THR A 485 6.95 1.07 -7.33
N LEU A 486 6.81 2.07 -6.46
CA LEU A 486 5.53 2.49 -5.88
C LEU A 486 4.55 2.98 -6.95
N SER A 487 5.01 3.73 -7.96
CA SER A 487 4.16 4.19 -9.07
C SER A 487 3.60 3.01 -9.89
N GLY A 488 4.38 1.95 -10.11
CA GLY A 488 3.90 0.72 -10.74
C GLY A 488 2.78 0.01 -9.96
N ARG A 489 2.80 0.09 -8.62
CA ARG A 489 1.72 -0.40 -7.75
C ARG A 489 0.52 0.58 -7.72
N LEU A 490 0.74 1.90 -7.74
CA LEU A 490 -0.31 2.93 -7.63
C LEU A 490 -1.09 3.20 -8.93
N VAL A 491 -0.47 3.07 -10.11
CA VAL A 491 -1.13 3.31 -11.41
C VAL A 491 -2.40 2.45 -11.60
N PRO A 492 -2.40 1.14 -11.30
CA PRO A 492 -3.63 0.32 -11.33
C PRO A 492 -4.68 0.72 -10.30
N ILE A 493 -4.30 1.31 -9.17
CA ILE A 493 -5.18 1.63 -8.05
C ILE A 493 -5.88 2.97 -8.27
N LEU A 494 -5.10 4.03 -8.45
CA LEU A 494 -5.56 5.42 -8.63
C LEU A 494 -6.00 5.72 -10.07
N GLY A 495 -5.33 5.11 -11.05
CA GLY A 495 -5.50 5.39 -12.48
C GLY A 495 -4.54 6.46 -12.98
N ALA A 496 -4.38 6.52 -14.30
CA ALA A 496 -3.34 7.36 -14.92
C ALA A 496 -3.53 8.88 -14.71
N ARG A 497 -4.77 9.41 -14.78
CA ARG A 497 -5.00 10.86 -14.64
C ARG A 497 -4.65 11.39 -13.23
N PRO A 498 -5.09 10.76 -12.11
CA PRO A 498 -4.61 11.15 -10.78
C PRO A 498 -3.09 11.01 -10.62
N MET A 499 -2.47 9.95 -11.15
CA MET A 499 -1.01 9.78 -11.07
C MET A 499 -0.24 10.88 -11.81
N PHE A 500 -0.71 11.33 -12.98
CA PHE A 500 -0.11 12.48 -13.66
C PHE A 500 -0.24 13.78 -12.84
N ILE A 501 -1.42 14.04 -12.25
CA ILE A 501 -1.65 15.22 -11.41
C ILE A 501 -0.74 15.21 -10.17
N ILE A 502 -0.65 14.08 -9.46
CA ILE A 502 0.24 13.89 -8.30
C ILE A 502 1.70 14.07 -8.72
N GLY A 503 2.11 13.47 -9.84
CA GLY A 503 3.49 13.56 -10.33
C GLY A 503 3.93 15.00 -10.60
N TRP A 504 3.14 15.77 -11.34
CA TRP A 504 3.47 17.17 -11.59
C TRP A 504 3.39 18.03 -10.32
N ALA A 505 2.41 17.80 -9.44
CA ALA A 505 2.27 18.50 -8.16
C ALA A 505 3.44 18.26 -7.19
N LEU A 506 4.12 17.09 -7.26
CA LEU A 506 5.36 16.82 -6.54
C LEU A 506 6.59 17.42 -7.21
N SER A 507 6.64 17.41 -8.55
CA SER A 507 7.81 17.91 -9.30
C SER A 507 8.01 19.43 -9.15
N ILE A 508 6.92 20.22 -9.16
CA ILE A 508 6.96 21.68 -9.07
C ILE A 508 7.71 22.18 -7.82
N PRO A 509 7.35 21.80 -6.58
CA PRO A 509 8.09 22.23 -5.39
C PRO A 509 9.51 21.64 -5.34
N GLY A 510 9.73 20.43 -5.86
CA GLY A 510 11.06 19.83 -5.93
C GLY A 510 12.04 20.62 -6.79
N VAL A 511 11.61 21.05 -7.97
CA VAL A 511 12.41 21.91 -8.87
C VAL A 511 12.53 23.33 -8.32
N LEU A 512 11.46 23.88 -7.73
CA LEU A 512 11.49 25.23 -7.13
C LEU A 512 12.52 25.34 -6.00
N LEU A 513 12.72 24.27 -5.21
CA LEU A 513 13.77 24.21 -4.18
C LEU A 513 15.18 24.40 -4.76
N PHE A 514 15.46 23.94 -5.98
CA PHE A 514 16.78 24.13 -6.61
C PHE A 514 17.09 25.60 -6.94
N SER A 515 16.08 26.45 -7.19
CA SER A 515 16.29 27.89 -7.43
C SER A 515 16.85 28.66 -6.21
N PHE A 516 16.75 28.08 -5.01
CA PHE A 516 17.30 28.65 -3.78
C PHE A 516 18.73 28.18 -3.46
N ILE A 517 19.33 27.29 -4.25
CA ILE A 517 20.71 26.84 -4.04
C ILE A 517 21.68 27.97 -4.41
N THR A 518 22.61 28.27 -3.50
CA THR A 518 23.82 29.09 -3.72
C THR A 518 25.03 28.42 -3.09
N GLU A 519 26.24 28.90 -3.40
CA GLU A 519 27.52 28.35 -2.92
C GLU A 519 27.57 28.09 -1.40
N HIS A 520 26.97 28.97 -0.59
CA HIS A 520 26.99 28.86 0.88
C HIS A 520 25.74 28.16 1.47
N THR A 521 24.85 27.60 0.65
CA THR A 521 23.64 26.93 1.15
C THR A 521 23.90 25.49 1.63
N SER A 522 23.29 25.13 2.76
CA SER A 522 23.33 23.76 3.26
C SER A 522 22.54 22.82 2.35
N TYR A 523 23.23 21.80 1.80
CA TYR A 523 22.69 20.71 0.98
C TYR A 523 21.37 20.14 1.54
N TRP A 524 21.28 19.97 2.86
CA TRP A 524 20.11 19.40 3.55
C TRP A 524 18.85 20.27 3.47
N ARG A 525 18.98 21.58 3.24
CA ARG A 525 17.85 22.54 3.29
C ARG A 525 17.08 22.62 1.96
N TYR A 526 17.78 22.52 0.84
CA TYR A 526 17.18 22.72 -0.49
C TYR A 526 17.50 21.57 -1.45
N THR A 527 18.78 21.21 -1.61
CA THR A 527 19.22 20.18 -2.55
C THR A 527 18.64 18.80 -2.23
N PHE A 528 18.77 18.33 -0.98
CA PHE A 528 18.26 17.03 -0.54
C PHE A 528 16.73 16.89 -0.69
N PRO A 529 15.88 17.74 -0.07
CA PRO A 529 14.42 17.62 -0.24
C PRO A 529 13.98 17.91 -1.68
N GLY A 530 14.67 18.81 -2.39
CA GLY A 530 14.42 19.10 -3.81
C GLY A 530 14.59 17.86 -4.67
N MET A 531 15.73 17.16 -4.55
CA MET A 531 16.03 15.92 -5.25
C MET A 531 14.94 14.86 -5.07
N ILE A 532 14.48 14.65 -3.83
CA ILE A 532 13.45 13.65 -3.49
C ILE A 532 12.11 14.00 -4.17
N LEU A 533 11.62 15.23 -4.01
CA LEU A 533 10.32 15.65 -4.54
C LEU A 533 10.31 15.70 -6.07
N TYR A 534 11.36 16.25 -6.69
CA TYR A 534 11.51 16.32 -8.14
C TYR A 534 11.48 14.92 -8.76
N ILE A 535 12.26 13.98 -8.25
CA ILE A 535 12.40 12.66 -8.87
C ILE A 535 11.21 11.74 -8.56
N ALA A 536 10.55 11.90 -7.41
CA ALA A 536 9.27 11.26 -7.11
C ALA A 536 8.19 11.69 -8.12
N GLY A 537 8.10 12.99 -8.39
CA GLY A 537 7.15 13.55 -9.35
C GLY A 537 7.40 13.10 -10.79
N ILE A 538 8.65 13.26 -11.25
CA ILE A 538 9.08 12.85 -12.60
C ILE A 538 8.95 11.33 -12.80
N GLY A 539 9.26 10.52 -11.79
CA GLY A 539 9.07 9.07 -11.82
C GLY A 539 7.60 8.68 -11.98
N ALA A 540 6.71 9.28 -11.18
CA ALA A 540 5.27 9.04 -11.28
C ALA A 540 4.70 9.37 -12.67
N VAL A 541 5.10 10.49 -13.28
CA VAL A 541 4.69 10.83 -14.66
C VAL A 541 5.29 9.87 -15.68
N TYR A 542 6.58 9.53 -15.59
CA TYR A 542 7.27 8.61 -16.52
C TYR A 542 6.63 7.22 -16.54
N ILE A 543 6.42 6.59 -15.39
CA ILE A 543 5.84 5.24 -15.29
C ILE A 543 4.39 5.24 -15.78
N THR A 544 3.63 6.29 -15.47
CA THR A 544 2.25 6.44 -15.94
C THR A 544 2.17 6.63 -17.45
N ALA A 545 3.04 7.46 -18.04
CA ALA A 545 3.10 7.67 -19.48
C ALA A 545 3.49 6.38 -20.22
N ASN A 546 4.51 5.68 -19.73
CA ASN A 546 4.94 4.38 -20.25
C ASN A 546 3.77 3.37 -20.23
N PHE A 547 3.09 3.22 -19.09
CA PHE A 547 1.93 2.33 -18.96
C PHE A 547 0.80 2.67 -19.93
N VAL A 548 0.42 3.95 -20.07
CA VAL A 548 -0.65 4.37 -20.98
C VAL A 548 -0.31 4.05 -22.43
N VAL A 549 0.90 4.39 -22.88
CA VAL A 549 1.35 4.15 -24.27
C VAL A 549 1.38 2.67 -24.62
N VAL A 550 1.99 1.87 -23.74
CA VAL A 550 2.11 0.41 -23.89
C VAL A 550 0.73 -0.29 -23.83
N SER A 551 -0.24 0.30 -23.14
CA SER A 551 -1.62 -0.21 -23.03
C SER A 551 -2.56 0.28 -24.14
N SER A 552 -2.25 1.39 -24.81
CA SER A 552 -2.97 1.85 -26.02
C SER A 552 -2.52 1.11 -27.29
N ALA A 553 -1.32 0.53 -27.31
CA ALA A 553 -0.77 -0.14 -28.48
C ALA A 553 -1.37 -1.54 -28.71
N SER A 554 -1.54 -1.90 -30.00
CA SER A 554 -1.92 -3.26 -30.42
C SER A 554 -0.85 -4.30 -30.01
N LYS A 555 -1.14 -5.60 -30.10
CA LYS A 555 -0.11 -6.65 -29.95
C LYS A 555 0.90 -6.73 -31.10
N SER A 556 0.60 -6.13 -32.27
CA SER A 556 1.47 -6.13 -33.46
C SER A 556 2.35 -4.88 -33.59
N ASP A 557 2.13 -3.88 -32.74
CA ASP A 557 2.78 -2.57 -32.82
C ASP A 557 3.34 -2.13 -31.46
N GLN A 558 3.62 -3.08 -30.55
CA GLN A 558 4.23 -2.82 -29.23
C GLN A 558 5.65 -2.26 -29.37
N GLY A 559 6.43 -2.80 -30.31
CA GLY A 559 7.76 -2.33 -30.64
C GLY A 559 7.73 -0.92 -31.23
N ALA A 560 6.87 -0.68 -32.23
CA ALA A 560 6.62 0.66 -32.76
C ALA A 560 6.24 1.68 -31.66
N ALA A 561 5.27 1.37 -30.79
CA ALA A 561 4.83 2.26 -29.73
C ALA A 561 5.92 2.53 -28.67
N ALA A 562 6.69 1.51 -28.28
CA ALA A 562 7.86 1.68 -27.40
C ALA A 562 8.96 2.52 -28.07
N GLY A 563 9.18 2.35 -29.38
CA GLY A 563 10.12 3.16 -30.15
C GLY A 563 9.72 4.64 -30.16
N VAL A 564 8.46 4.94 -30.52
CA VAL A 564 7.90 6.30 -30.51
C VAL A 564 8.00 6.95 -29.13
N PHE A 565 7.64 6.22 -28.06
CA PHE A 565 7.76 6.71 -26.70
C PHE A 565 9.19 7.13 -26.36
N ASN A 566 10.18 6.28 -26.62
CA ASN A 566 11.56 6.60 -26.30
C ASN A 566 12.14 7.71 -27.20
N VAL A 567 11.70 7.85 -28.45
CA VAL A 567 12.04 9.04 -29.27
C VAL A 567 11.47 10.31 -28.66
N ALA A 568 10.21 10.29 -28.20
CA ALA A 568 9.61 11.43 -27.51
C ALA A 568 10.40 11.82 -26.24
N LEU A 569 10.89 10.83 -25.47
CA LEU A 569 11.80 11.08 -24.35
C LEU A 569 13.13 11.70 -24.81
N GLN A 570 13.76 11.19 -25.87
CA GLN A 570 15.05 11.73 -26.34
C GLN A 570 14.94 13.15 -26.91
N VAL A 571 13.89 13.45 -27.69
CA VAL A 571 13.60 14.82 -28.16
C VAL A 571 13.32 15.74 -26.97
N GLY A 572 12.55 15.27 -25.98
CA GLY A 572 12.34 15.98 -24.72
C GLY A 572 13.65 16.34 -24.02
N GLY A 573 14.49 15.34 -23.74
CA GLY A 573 15.74 15.53 -23.00
C GLY A 573 16.78 16.37 -23.74
N SER A 574 17.07 16.03 -25.00
CA SER A 574 18.16 16.67 -25.76
C SER A 574 17.80 18.06 -26.29
N VAL A 575 16.64 18.22 -26.92
CA VAL A 575 16.24 19.48 -27.54
C VAL A 575 15.66 20.44 -26.50
N LEU A 576 14.58 20.05 -25.82
CA LEU A 576 13.89 20.96 -24.92
C LEU A 576 14.59 21.07 -23.56
N GLY A 577 15.10 19.96 -23.02
CA GLY A 577 15.75 19.92 -21.70
C GLY A 577 17.17 20.50 -21.69
N LEU A 578 17.99 20.14 -22.68
CA LEU A 578 19.38 20.61 -22.75
C LEU A 578 19.52 21.80 -23.70
N ALA A 579 19.29 21.67 -25.00
CA ALA A 579 19.62 22.71 -25.97
C ALA A 579 18.88 24.03 -25.74
N VAL A 580 17.55 24.00 -25.60
CA VAL A 580 16.73 25.21 -25.40
C VAL A 580 17.00 25.86 -24.04
N LEU A 581 17.11 25.09 -22.95
CA LEU A 581 17.32 25.67 -21.63
C LEU A 581 18.77 26.15 -21.40
N THR A 582 19.77 25.58 -22.09
CA THR A 582 21.11 26.20 -22.17
C THR A 582 21.05 27.55 -22.88
N ALA A 583 20.35 27.66 -24.01
CA ALA A 583 20.20 28.94 -24.71
C ALA A 583 19.46 29.99 -23.87
N VAL A 584 18.42 29.59 -23.11
CA VAL A 584 17.74 30.47 -22.13
C VAL A 584 18.69 30.90 -21.01
N ALA A 585 19.43 29.97 -20.42
CA ALA A 585 20.36 30.27 -19.32
C ALA A 585 21.47 31.23 -19.74
N GLN A 586 22.08 30.99 -20.90
CA GLN A 586 23.10 31.84 -21.50
C GLN A 586 22.53 33.22 -21.88
N GLY A 587 21.33 33.28 -22.47
CA GLY A 587 20.66 34.53 -22.83
C GLY A 587 20.30 35.40 -21.63
N VAL A 588 19.84 34.79 -20.54
CA VAL A 588 19.56 35.49 -19.27
C VAL A 588 20.85 35.98 -18.62
N GLU A 589 21.90 35.17 -18.54
CA GLU A 589 23.19 35.59 -17.96
C GLU A 589 23.85 36.70 -18.81
N MET A 590 23.78 36.64 -20.15
CA MET A 590 24.29 37.71 -21.02
C MET A 590 23.50 39.04 -20.92
N THR A 591 22.26 39.01 -20.43
CA THR A 591 21.39 40.21 -20.36
C THR A 591 21.30 40.79 -18.94
N TYR A 592 21.40 39.95 -17.91
CA TYR A 592 21.15 40.32 -16.50
C TYR A 592 22.20 39.79 -15.51
N GLY A 593 23.19 39.03 -15.98
CA GLY A 593 24.25 38.42 -15.16
C GLY A 593 25.42 39.34 -14.84
N ASP A 594 26.47 38.78 -14.23
CA ASP A 594 27.69 39.52 -13.93
C ASP A 594 28.64 39.55 -15.15
N ALA A 595 28.97 40.75 -15.61
CA ALA A 595 29.88 41.00 -16.74
C ALA A 595 31.32 40.51 -16.52
N HIS A 596 31.70 40.13 -15.30
CA HIS A 596 33.03 39.60 -14.96
C HIS A 596 33.15 38.07 -15.13
N LEU A 597 32.05 37.35 -15.38
CA LEU A 597 32.09 35.90 -15.60
C LEU A 597 32.72 35.55 -16.97
N PRO A 598 33.58 34.51 -17.04
CA PRO A 598 34.09 34.01 -18.31
C PRO A 598 32.97 33.60 -19.27
N ARG A 599 33.10 33.97 -20.56
CA ARG A 599 32.11 33.62 -21.59
C ARG A 599 31.97 32.09 -21.71
N GLY A 600 30.83 31.57 -21.24
CA GLY A 600 30.51 30.14 -21.23
C GLY A 600 30.24 29.59 -19.83
N GLU A 601 30.67 30.29 -18.76
CA GLU A 601 30.31 29.97 -17.39
C GLU A 601 28.93 30.57 -17.02
N LEU A 602 28.25 29.96 -16.05
CA LEU A 602 26.89 30.33 -15.64
C LEU A 602 26.89 30.80 -14.18
N GLY A 603 26.31 31.97 -13.96
CA GLY A 603 26.09 32.53 -12.64
C GLY A 603 24.85 31.96 -11.96
N GLY A 604 24.60 32.42 -10.73
CA GLY A 604 23.40 32.04 -9.97
C GLY A 604 22.08 32.46 -10.64
N LEU A 605 22.11 33.43 -11.56
CA LEU A 605 20.96 33.88 -12.34
C LEU A 605 20.65 32.91 -13.49
N GLY A 606 21.66 32.49 -14.26
CA GLY A 606 21.56 31.48 -15.30
C GLY A 606 20.96 30.18 -14.77
N TYR A 607 21.49 29.61 -13.67
CA TYR A 607 20.92 28.40 -13.06
C TYR A 607 19.46 28.59 -12.60
N ARG A 608 19.12 29.73 -11.99
CA ARG A 608 17.73 30.04 -11.59
C ARG A 608 16.77 30.09 -12.78
N SER A 609 17.19 30.65 -13.91
CA SER A 609 16.36 30.73 -15.12
C SER A 609 15.98 29.34 -15.67
N VAL A 610 16.88 28.35 -15.56
CA VAL A 610 16.59 26.95 -15.90
C VAL A 610 15.53 26.38 -14.97
N TYR A 611 15.71 26.51 -13.65
CA TYR A 611 14.77 25.95 -12.68
C TYR A 611 13.38 26.58 -12.78
N TYR A 612 13.28 27.89 -13.01
CA TYR A 612 11.99 28.55 -13.27
C TYR A 612 11.35 28.09 -14.59
N SER A 613 12.14 27.92 -15.66
CA SER A 613 11.65 27.33 -16.91
C SER A 613 11.13 25.90 -16.73
N CYS A 614 11.83 25.08 -15.93
CA CYS A 614 11.40 23.74 -15.55
C CYS A 614 10.13 23.73 -14.68
N VAL A 615 9.90 24.75 -13.84
CA VAL A 615 8.63 24.94 -13.12
C VAL A 615 7.50 25.31 -14.07
N ILE A 616 7.73 26.20 -15.05
CA ILE A 616 6.74 26.56 -16.08
C ILE A 616 6.36 25.33 -16.92
N LEU A 617 7.36 24.57 -17.39
CA LEU A 617 7.17 23.30 -18.09
C LEU A 617 6.35 22.30 -17.25
N SER A 618 6.68 22.15 -15.97
CA SER A 618 5.92 21.29 -15.04
C SER A 618 4.49 21.78 -14.81
N GLY A 619 4.26 23.10 -14.78
CA GLY A 619 2.95 23.72 -14.69
C GLY A 619 2.08 23.48 -15.93
N ILE A 620 2.67 23.53 -17.13
CA ILE A 620 2.00 23.13 -18.39
C ILE A 620 1.64 21.65 -18.34
N GLY A 621 2.54 20.79 -17.83
CA GLY A 621 2.29 19.37 -17.61
C GLY A 621 1.10 19.12 -16.67
N LEU A 622 1.04 19.83 -15.54
CA LEU A 622 -0.08 19.80 -14.61
C LEU A 622 -1.39 20.26 -15.26
N PHE A 623 -1.38 21.38 -15.98
CA PHE A 623 -2.55 21.93 -16.67
C PHE A 623 -3.14 20.93 -17.69
N LEU A 624 -2.29 20.33 -18.54
CA LEU A 624 -2.73 19.30 -19.49
C LEU A 624 -3.28 18.04 -18.78
N SER A 625 -2.68 17.66 -17.65
CA SER A 625 -3.13 16.52 -16.83
C SER A 625 -4.50 16.76 -16.16
N VAL A 626 -4.75 18.00 -15.71
CA VAL A 626 -6.02 18.40 -15.10
C VAL A 626 -7.12 18.58 -16.16
N PHE A 627 -6.87 19.30 -17.25
CA PHE A 627 -7.94 19.74 -18.16
C PHE A 627 -8.05 18.95 -19.48
N ALA A 628 -6.94 18.47 -20.05
CA ALA A 628 -6.94 17.88 -21.39
C ALA A 628 -7.00 16.34 -21.40
N ILE A 629 -6.31 15.65 -20.47
CA ILE A 629 -6.17 14.19 -20.49
C ILE A 629 -7.49 13.47 -20.16
N ARG A 630 -8.00 12.70 -21.12
CA ARG A 630 -9.25 11.93 -21.05
C ARG A 630 -9.00 10.42 -21.20
N VAL A 631 -8.31 9.85 -20.21
CA VAL A 631 -7.98 8.41 -20.13
C VAL A 631 -9.23 7.55 -20.35
N PRO A 632 -9.22 6.52 -21.22
CA PRO A 632 -10.38 5.65 -21.44
C PRO A 632 -10.78 4.85 -20.19
N LYS A 633 -12.03 4.36 -20.15
CA LYS A 633 -12.57 3.57 -19.01
C LYS A 633 -11.74 2.32 -18.69
N SER A 634 -11.06 1.74 -19.69
CA SER A 634 -10.11 0.63 -19.53
C SER A 634 -8.87 0.97 -18.70
N MET A 635 -8.45 2.24 -18.65
CA MET A 635 -7.24 2.71 -17.93
C MET A 635 -7.55 3.61 -16.72
N HIS A 636 -8.81 3.69 -16.29
CA HIS A 636 -9.16 4.17 -14.95
C HIS A 636 -8.64 3.22 -13.87
N GLY A 637 -8.33 3.73 -12.69
CA GLY A 637 -7.87 2.91 -11.55
C GLY A 637 -8.97 2.01 -10.98
N SER A 638 -8.58 0.96 -10.25
CA SER A 638 -9.50 -0.02 -9.65
C SER A 638 -10.48 0.61 -8.66
N ILE A 639 -10.11 1.72 -8.02
CA ILE A 639 -11.01 2.51 -7.16
C ILE A 639 -12.28 2.94 -7.93
N TRP A 640 -12.17 3.15 -9.24
CA TRP A 640 -13.23 3.69 -10.10
C TRP A 640 -13.95 2.62 -10.96
N LYS A 641 -13.58 1.34 -10.83
CA LYS A 641 -14.07 0.23 -11.68
C LYS A 641 -14.83 -0.83 -10.87
N ASN A 642 -16.06 -0.53 -10.49
CA ASN A 642 -16.98 -1.32 -9.65
C ASN A 642 -17.18 -2.80 -10.05
N LYS A 643 -16.17 -3.67 -9.86
CA LYS A 643 -16.23 -5.11 -10.17
C LYS A 643 -15.39 -6.01 -9.23
N VAL A 644 -14.28 -5.54 -8.65
CA VAL A 644 -13.42 -6.34 -7.73
C VAL A 644 -12.92 -5.51 -6.52
N ASN A 645 -13.54 -4.35 -6.27
CA ASN A 645 -12.99 -3.31 -5.39
C ASN A 645 -12.78 -3.77 -3.94
N ALA A 646 -13.69 -4.62 -3.44
CA ALA A 646 -13.67 -5.13 -2.07
C ALA A 646 -12.47 -6.04 -1.77
N ALA A 647 -12.15 -6.95 -2.69
CA ALA A 647 -11.03 -7.88 -2.54
C ALA A 647 -9.64 -7.22 -2.68
N LEU A 648 -9.58 -5.99 -3.20
CA LEU A 648 -8.33 -5.28 -3.49
C LEU A 648 -7.95 -4.21 -2.45
N THR A 649 -8.89 -3.72 -1.64
CA THR A 649 -8.55 -2.80 -0.54
C THR A 649 -9.62 -2.72 0.56
N SER A 650 -9.18 -2.63 1.81
CA SER A 650 -10.03 -2.31 2.96
C SER A 650 -10.66 -0.91 2.88
N TRP A 651 -10.09 0.01 2.07
CA TRP A 651 -10.67 1.34 1.82
C TRP A 651 -12.03 1.30 1.10
N TYR A 652 -12.38 0.20 0.41
CA TYR A 652 -13.72 0.04 -0.16
C TYR A 652 -14.78 -0.20 0.93
N CYS A 653 -14.45 -0.95 1.97
CA CYS A 653 -15.24 -1.08 3.20
C CYS A 653 -15.37 0.30 3.87
N ALA A 654 -14.24 0.98 4.10
CA ALA A 654 -14.19 2.30 4.75
C ALA A 654 -15.05 3.36 4.05
N TYR A 655 -15.10 3.34 2.72
CA TYR A 655 -15.98 4.24 1.95
C TYR A 655 -17.46 4.01 2.27
N HIS A 656 -17.91 2.75 2.33
CA HIS A 656 -19.33 2.45 2.59
C HIS A 656 -19.71 2.55 4.07
N ASP A 657 -18.80 2.24 4.98
CA ASP A 657 -19.02 2.35 6.42
C ASP A 657 -18.91 3.80 6.92
N ILE A 658 -17.84 4.54 6.56
CA ILE A 658 -17.57 5.89 7.07
C ILE A 658 -18.22 6.99 6.20
N ILE A 659 -18.00 6.96 4.88
CA ILE A 659 -18.41 8.05 3.98
C ILE A 659 -19.88 7.94 3.58
N ARG A 660 -20.39 6.72 3.35
CA ARG A 660 -21.80 6.47 3.05
C ARG A 660 -22.67 6.27 4.30
N GLY A 661 -22.08 5.96 5.46
CA GLY A 661 -22.79 5.76 6.73
C GLY A 661 -23.36 4.35 6.89
N GLY A 662 -22.52 3.40 7.30
CA GLY A 662 -22.92 2.02 7.65
C GLY A 662 -23.57 1.23 6.51
N GLN A 663 -23.39 1.64 5.25
CA GLN A 663 -24.12 1.07 4.10
C GLN A 663 -23.55 -0.25 3.59
N TYR A 664 -22.46 -0.76 4.17
CA TYR A 664 -21.72 -1.86 3.55
C TYR A 664 -22.45 -3.21 3.64
N VAL A 665 -23.35 -3.41 4.59
CA VAL A 665 -24.21 -4.62 4.69
C VAL A 665 -25.04 -4.84 3.42
N TRP A 666 -25.64 -3.79 2.85
CA TRP A 666 -26.43 -3.87 1.61
C TRP A 666 -25.55 -4.11 0.37
N VAL A 667 -24.31 -3.61 0.40
CA VAL A 667 -23.31 -3.88 -0.64
C VAL A 667 -22.86 -5.34 -0.60
N ILE A 668 -22.72 -5.94 0.59
CA ILE A 668 -22.42 -7.37 0.78
C ILE A 668 -23.61 -8.24 0.33
N GLU A 669 -24.85 -7.85 0.65
CA GLU A 669 -26.06 -8.51 0.17
C GLU A 669 -26.13 -8.54 -1.37
N ALA A 670 -25.90 -7.39 -2.02
CA ALA A 670 -25.84 -7.29 -3.48
C ALA A 670 -24.64 -8.04 -4.10
N MET A 671 -23.54 -8.25 -3.37
CA MET A 671 -22.47 -9.16 -3.79
C MET A 671 -22.91 -10.61 -3.76
N HIS A 672 -23.59 -11.07 -2.70
CA HIS A 672 -24.06 -12.44 -2.59
C HIS A 672 -25.11 -12.78 -3.65
N GLN A 673 -26.08 -11.89 -3.89
CA GLN A 673 -27.07 -12.02 -4.96
C GLN A 673 -26.42 -12.16 -6.36
N ARG A 674 -25.21 -11.63 -6.55
CA ARG A 674 -24.50 -11.59 -7.83
C ARG A 674 -23.45 -12.69 -8.02
N TYR A 675 -22.78 -13.10 -6.95
CA TYR A 675 -21.58 -13.94 -7.00
C TYR A 675 -21.74 -15.26 -6.23
N GLY A 676 -22.84 -15.47 -5.49
CA GLY A 676 -23.13 -16.70 -4.77
C GLY A 676 -22.87 -16.63 -3.25
N PRO A 677 -22.89 -17.78 -2.55
CA PRO A 677 -22.91 -17.83 -1.07
C PRO A 677 -21.60 -17.36 -0.41
N ILE A 678 -20.49 -17.22 -1.16
CA ILE A 678 -19.17 -16.84 -0.64
C ILE A 678 -18.60 -15.70 -1.48
N VAL A 679 -18.24 -14.57 -0.84
CA VAL A 679 -17.67 -13.40 -1.51
C VAL A 679 -16.54 -12.78 -0.68
N ARG A 680 -15.49 -12.24 -1.32
CA ARG A 680 -14.37 -11.59 -0.60
C ARG A 680 -14.68 -10.10 -0.42
N ILE A 681 -14.92 -9.68 0.83
CA ILE A 681 -15.43 -8.34 1.19
C ILE A 681 -14.32 -7.36 1.64
N ARG A 682 -13.15 -7.87 2.02
CA ARG A 682 -11.90 -7.12 2.22
C ARG A 682 -10.75 -8.02 1.71
N PRO A 683 -9.53 -7.52 1.43
CA PRO A 683 -8.42 -8.38 1.01
C PRO A 683 -8.20 -9.57 1.95
N ASP A 684 -8.33 -9.31 3.25
CA ASP A 684 -8.18 -10.22 4.37
C ASP A 684 -9.46 -10.96 4.82
N VAL A 685 -10.66 -10.59 4.31
CA VAL A 685 -11.96 -11.14 4.79
C VAL A 685 -12.81 -11.74 3.69
N VAL A 686 -13.20 -12.99 3.91
CA VAL A 686 -14.29 -13.67 3.20
C VAL A 686 -15.59 -13.52 3.98
N HIS A 687 -16.69 -13.17 3.32
CA HIS A 687 -18.03 -13.22 3.90
C HIS A 687 -18.81 -14.39 3.31
N VAL A 688 -19.59 -15.07 4.17
CA VAL A 688 -20.46 -16.18 3.80
C VAL A 688 -21.90 -15.80 4.13
N ASN A 689 -22.80 -16.04 3.20
CA ASN A 689 -24.25 -15.89 3.40
C ASN A 689 -24.95 -17.18 2.98
N ASP A 690 -24.61 -18.26 3.68
CA ASP A 690 -25.26 -19.55 3.58
C ASP A 690 -25.50 -20.09 5.00
N PRO A 691 -26.75 -20.33 5.42
CA PRO A 691 -27.06 -20.75 6.79
C PRO A 691 -26.48 -22.12 7.19
N SER A 692 -26.13 -22.99 6.24
CA SER A 692 -25.54 -24.31 6.54
C SER A 692 -24.13 -24.21 7.15
N PHE A 693 -23.39 -23.14 6.84
CA PHE A 693 -22.01 -22.93 7.28
C PHE A 693 -21.88 -22.51 8.75
N ILE A 694 -23.00 -22.15 9.40
CA ILE A 694 -23.02 -21.58 10.76
C ILE A 694 -22.40 -22.52 11.80
N GLU A 695 -22.65 -23.83 11.73
CA GLU A 695 -22.13 -24.77 12.74
C GLU A 695 -20.62 -24.99 12.60
N GLN A 696 -20.08 -24.81 11.39
CA GLN A 696 -18.64 -24.94 11.10
C GLN A 696 -17.86 -23.66 11.47
N LEU A 697 -18.42 -22.48 11.17
CA LEU A 697 -17.78 -21.19 11.54
C LEU A 697 -17.99 -20.82 13.03
N TYR A 698 -19.11 -21.20 13.63
CA TYR A 698 -19.46 -20.89 15.01
C TYR A 698 -19.75 -22.16 15.85
N PRO A 699 -18.76 -23.07 16.01
CA PRO A 699 -18.95 -24.32 16.73
C PRO A 699 -19.26 -24.11 18.21
N LEU A 700 -20.09 -24.99 18.75
CA LEU A 700 -20.36 -25.10 20.19
C LEU A 700 -19.24 -25.83 20.95
N SER A 701 -18.41 -26.62 20.26
CA SER A 701 -17.30 -27.36 20.88
C SER A 701 -16.24 -26.42 21.46
N PRO A 702 -15.85 -26.56 22.74
CA PRO A 702 -14.81 -25.76 23.38
C PRO A 702 -13.38 -26.21 23.00
N HIS A 703 -13.25 -27.19 22.10
CA HIS A 703 -11.97 -27.65 21.55
C HIS A 703 -11.64 -26.99 20.21
N LEU A 704 -12.65 -26.52 19.46
CA LEU A 704 -12.45 -25.85 18.18
C LEU A 704 -12.23 -24.35 18.40
N ARG A 705 -10.97 -23.90 18.27
CA ARG A 705 -10.59 -22.52 18.61
C ARG A 705 -11.25 -21.51 17.66
N ARG A 706 -12.17 -20.75 18.25
CA ARG A 706 -12.77 -19.45 17.83
C ARG A 706 -11.96 -18.23 18.26
N GLU A 707 -11.24 -17.53 17.39
CA GLU A 707 -10.73 -16.16 17.64
C GLU A 707 -11.63 -15.09 16.98
N ARG A 708 -11.57 -13.84 17.48
CA ARG A 708 -12.23 -12.67 16.86
C ARG A 708 -11.20 -11.88 16.03
N ALA A 709 -11.61 -11.41 14.85
CA ALA A 709 -10.74 -10.64 13.96
C ALA A 709 -10.38 -9.26 14.54
N GLN A 710 -9.21 -8.71 14.20
CA GLN A 710 -8.76 -7.42 14.75
C GLN A 710 -9.74 -6.27 14.47
N THR A 711 -10.39 -6.28 13.30
CA THR A 711 -11.45 -5.31 12.95
C THR A 711 -12.65 -5.35 13.88
N PHE A 712 -13.00 -6.52 14.42
CA PHE A 712 -14.03 -6.62 15.46
C PHE A 712 -13.56 -5.92 16.73
N LEU A 713 -12.31 -6.10 17.13
CA LEU A 713 -11.79 -5.55 18.39
C LEU A 713 -11.76 -4.02 18.33
N ASN A 714 -11.29 -3.47 17.20
CA ASN A 714 -11.22 -2.05 16.93
C ASN A 714 -12.60 -1.35 16.81
N LEU A 715 -13.68 -2.10 16.54
CA LEU A 715 -15.05 -1.58 16.43
C LEU A 715 -15.63 -1.16 17.79
N PHE A 716 -15.15 -1.81 18.86
CA PHE A 716 -15.56 -1.64 20.25
C PHE A 716 -14.51 -0.84 21.04
N ALA A 717 -13.25 -1.28 20.98
CA ALA A 717 -12.06 -0.73 21.63
C ALA A 717 -11.94 -0.88 23.17
N GLU A 718 -12.89 -1.52 23.87
CA GLU A 718 -12.72 -1.99 25.26
C GLU A 718 -11.92 -3.32 25.31
N TYR A 719 -10.67 -3.28 24.84
CA TYR A 719 -9.80 -4.44 24.62
C TYR A 719 -9.59 -5.34 25.85
N LEU A 720 -9.81 -4.82 27.07
CA LEU A 720 -9.67 -5.61 28.30
C LEU A 720 -10.94 -6.41 28.63
N SER A 721 -12.12 -6.04 28.15
CA SER A 721 -13.39 -6.73 28.47
C SER A 721 -13.58 -8.07 27.76
N VAL A 722 -14.55 -8.87 28.23
CA VAL A 722 -14.85 -10.21 27.65
C VAL A 722 -15.23 -10.13 26.16
N LEU A 723 -15.87 -9.05 25.71
CA LEU A 723 -16.42 -8.96 24.35
C LEU A 723 -15.31 -8.77 23.28
N PRO A 724 -14.37 -7.82 23.38
CA PRO A 724 -13.25 -7.65 22.45
C PRO A 724 -12.02 -8.49 22.82
N THR A 725 -12.17 -9.55 23.65
CA THR A 725 -11.05 -10.47 23.92
C THR A 725 -10.69 -11.27 22.66
N LYS A 726 -9.49 -11.08 22.10
CA LYS A 726 -9.03 -11.78 20.89
C LYS A 726 -8.91 -13.29 21.10
N ASP A 727 -8.04 -13.70 22.02
CA ASP A 727 -7.69 -15.10 22.25
C ASP A 727 -8.91 -15.94 22.70
N HIS A 728 -8.89 -17.23 22.39
CA HIS A 728 -9.94 -18.18 22.73
C HIS A 728 -9.90 -18.62 24.20
N GLN A 729 -8.72 -18.86 24.78
CA GLN A 729 -8.58 -19.38 26.14
C GLN A 729 -8.88 -18.29 27.18
N LEU A 730 -8.33 -17.09 27.01
CA LEU A 730 -8.60 -15.91 27.83
C LEU A 730 -10.09 -15.52 27.77
N HIS A 731 -10.71 -15.55 26.58
CA HIS A 731 -12.15 -15.35 26.45
C HIS A 731 -12.94 -16.42 27.23
N ARG A 732 -12.54 -17.69 27.15
CA ARG A 732 -13.18 -18.80 27.88
C ARG A 732 -13.05 -18.62 29.41
N GLN A 733 -11.89 -18.20 29.91
CA GLN A 733 -11.66 -17.88 31.32
C GLN A 733 -12.56 -16.71 31.79
N ARG A 734 -12.47 -15.56 31.11
CA ARG A 734 -13.29 -14.37 31.39
C ARG A 734 -14.79 -14.68 31.37
N ARG A 735 -15.26 -15.43 30.36
CA ARG A 735 -16.67 -15.83 30.23
C ARG A 735 -17.14 -16.77 31.34
N ALA A 736 -16.28 -17.67 31.84
CA ALA A 736 -16.67 -18.69 32.82
C ALA A 736 -17.13 -18.10 34.17
N LEU A 737 -16.57 -16.95 34.56
CA LEU A 737 -17.02 -16.17 35.73
C LEU A 737 -18.44 -15.63 35.48
N LEU A 738 -18.60 -14.89 34.40
CA LEU A 738 -19.81 -14.11 34.10
C LEU A 738 -21.01 -14.98 33.71
N SER A 739 -20.80 -16.13 33.06
CA SER A 739 -21.89 -16.97 32.54
C SER A 739 -22.79 -17.57 33.62
N ARG A 740 -22.30 -17.63 34.88
CA ARG A 740 -23.11 -18.06 36.04
C ARG A 740 -24.24 -17.06 36.33
N TYR A 741 -23.96 -15.78 36.20
CA TYR A 741 -24.91 -14.69 36.44
C TYR A 741 -26.04 -14.72 35.39
N PHE A 742 -25.69 -14.66 34.10
CA PHE A 742 -26.69 -14.67 33.02
C PHE A 742 -27.35 -16.05 32.74
N SER A 743 -27.31 -16.97 33.70
CA SER A 743 -28.12 -18.19 33.66
C SER A 743 -29.58 -17.89 34.04
N GLN A 744 -30.56 -18.58 33.44
CA GLN A 744 -32.00 -18.34 33.66
C GLN A 744 -32.37 -18.38 35.16
N ARG A 745 -31.71 -19.21 35.98
CA ARG A 745 -31.92 -19.27 37.44
C ARG A 745 -31.54 -17.96 38.15
N ASN A 746 -30.46 -17.32 37.73
CA ASN A 746 -29.97 -16.09 38.35
C ASN A 746 -30.63 -14.84 37.73
N VAL A 747 -30.98 -14.85 36.44
CA VAL A 747 -31.86 -13.83 35.83
C VAL A 747 -33.22 -13.78 36.55
N ARG A 748 -33.84 -14.94 36.83
CA ARG A 748 -35.10 -15.02 37.60
C ARG A 748 -34.99 -14.50 39.05
N ARG A 749 -33.79 -14.28 39.60
CA ARG A 749 -33.62 -13.58 40.90
C ARG A 749 -33.73 -12.06 40.79
N LEU A 750 -33.60 -11.50 39.58
CA LEU A 750 -33.72 -10.07 39.30
C LEU A 750 -35.15 -9.61 39.05
N MET A 751 -36.12 -10.53 39.03
CA MET A 751 -37.53 -10.19 38.78
C MET A 751 -38.08 -9.07 39.67
N PRO A 752 -37.69 -8.92 40.96
CA PRO A 752 -38.06 -7.74 41.74
C PRO A 752 -37.58 -6.42 41.09
N VAL A 753 -36.33 -6.37 40.60
CA VAL A 753 -35.72 -5.20 39.94
C VAL A 753 -36.34 -4.93 38.57
N ILE A 754 -36.61 -5.99 37.80
CA ILE A 754 -37.25 -5.89 36.47
C ILE A 754 -38.69 -5.39 36.64
N ASN A 755 -39.46 -5.94 37.58
CA ASN A 755 -40.85 -5.55 37.83
C ASN A 755 -40.98 -4.16 38.47
N ASP A 756 -40.07 -3.78 39.37
CA ASP A 756 -39.94 -2.42 39.92
C ASP A 756 -39.60 -1.39 38.83
N THR A 757 -38.73 -1.75 37.89
CA THR A 757 -38.39 -0.88 36.75
C THR A 757 -39.54 -0.79 35.73
N LEU A 758 -40.29 -1.87 35.50
CA LEU A 758 -41.54 -1.85 34.76
C LEU A 758 -42.57 -0.93 35.44
N ALA A 759 -42.75 -1.02 36.76
CA ALA A 759 -43.66 -0.16 37.51
C ALA A 759 -43.27 1.33 37.38
N ARG A 760 -41.98 1.68 37.50
CA ARG A 760 -41.46 3.03 37.20
C ARG A 760 -41.80 3.48 35.79
N LEU A 761 -41.61 2.63 34.78
CA LEU A 761 -41.93 2.95 33.39
C LEU A 761 -43.43 3.19 33.18
N LEU A 762 -44.29 2.31 33.71
CA LEU A 762 -45.74 2.46 33.60
C LEU A 762 -46.24 3.73 34.30
N HIS A 763 -45.68 4.07 35.46
CA HIS A 763 -45.97 5.34 36.15
C HIS A 763 -45.48 6.56 35.36
N ARG A 764 -44.30 6.50 34.75
CA ARG A 764 -43.78 7.57 33.89
C ARG A 764 -44.68 7.77 32.65
N MET A 765 -45.23 6.69 32.10
CA MET A 765 -46.22 6.72 31.02
C MET A 765 -47.55 7.37 31.46
N GLU A 766 -48.05 7.11 32.67
CA GLU A 766 -49.23 7.80 33.24
C GLU A 766 -49.01 9.31 33.39
N VAL A 767 -47.80 9.74 33.78
CA VAL A 767 -47.43 11.16 33.87
C VAL A 767 -47.43 11.81 32.49
N TRP A 768 -46.87 11.15 31.47
CA TRP A 768 -46.92 11.64 30.08
C TRP A 768 -48.34 11.70 29.51
N ALA A 769 -49.21 10.75 29.87
CA ALA A 769 -50.61 10.73 29.44
C ALA A 769 -51.41 11.97 29.92
N ARG A 770 -51.07 12.53 31.09
CA ARG A 770 -51.69 13.77 31.61
C ARG A 770 -51.31 15.00 30.79
N ASN A 771 -50.15 14.99 30.15
CA ASN A 771 -49.64 16.12 29.37
C ASN A 771 -50.04 16.06 27.88
N GLY A 772 -50.54 14.92 27.39
CA GLY A 772 -50.91 14.71 25.98
C GLY A 772 -49.75 14.80 24.98
N THR A 773 -48.51 14.87 25.46
CA THR A 773 -47.30 15.05 24.64
C THR A 773 -46.89 13.75 23.95
N PRO A 774 -46.55 13.77 22.65
CA PRO A 774 -45.95 12.60 21.99
C PRO A 774 -44.58 12.26 22.60
N VAL A 775 -44.36 10.99 22.95
CA VAL A 775 -43.13 10.50 23.61
C VAL A 775 -42.45 9.39 22.80
N ALA A 776 -41.12 9.43 22.75
CA ALA A 776 -40.30 8.43 22.08
C ALA A 776 -40.00 7.25 23.02
N LEU A 777 -40.76 6.16 22.93
CA LEU A 777 -40.63 5.01 23.83
C LEU A 777 -39.24 4.36 23.77
N ASN A 778 -38.55 4.44 22.63
CA ASN A 778 -37.17 3.99 22.48
C ASN A 778 -36.23 4.54 23.58
N ALA A 779 -36.34 5.83 23.91
CA ALA A 779 -35.52 6.44 24.96
C ALA A 779 -35.89 5.92 26.36
N ALA A 780 -37.19 5.70 26.61
CA ALA A 780 -37.68 5.14 27.87
C ALA A 780 -37.25 3.68 28.05
N TYR A 781 -37.27 2.87 26.99
CA TYR A 781 -36.74 1.51 27.01
C TYR A 781 -35.23 1.50 27.24
N LYS A 782 -34.45 2.35 26.55
CA LYS A 782 -32.99 2.46 26.76
C LYS A 782 -32.65 2.85 28.20
N ALA A 783 -33.42 3.75 28.81
CA ALA A 783 -33.28 4.12 30.21
C ALA A 783 -33.59 2.94 31.16
N ALA A 784 -34.70 2.22 30.93
CA ALA A 784 -35.14 1.09 31.75
C ALA A 784 -34.14 -0.09 31.73
N THR A 785 -33.70 -0.52 30.55
CA THR A 785 -32.74 -1.63 30.40
C THR A 785 -31.36 -1.26 30.96
N LYS A 786 -30.94 0.00 30.80
CA LYS A 786 -29.73 0.55 31.46
C LYS A 786 -29.82 0.48 32.98
N ASP A 787 -30.95 0.86 33.57
CA ASP A 787 -31.12 0.81 35.03
C ASP A 787 -31.08 -0.63 35.56
N ILE A 788 -31.73 -1.60 34.88
CA ILE A 788 -31.70 -3.02 35.24
C ILE A 788 -30.27 -3.58 35.20
N ILE A 789 -29.53 -3.39 34.10
CA ILE A 789 -28.17 -3.94 33.99
C ILE A 789 -27.17 -3.25 34.92
N GLN A 790 -27.34 -1.95 35.21
CA GLN A 790 -26.49 -1.26 36.20
C GLN A 790 -26.73 -1.80 37.62
N VAL A 791 -27.99 -1.94 38.05
CA VAL A 791 -28.30 -2.57 39.35
C VAL A 791 -27.74 -4.00 39.41
N TYR A 792 -27.84 -4.78 38.33
CA TYR A 792 -27.32 -6.14 38.34
C TYR A 792 -25.79 -6.24 38.38
N ALA A 793 -25.10 -5.43 37.58
CA ALA A 793 -23.64 -5.47 37.48
C ALA A 793 -22.96 -4.80 38.68
N LEU A 794 -23.46 -3.64 39.11
CA LEU A 794 -22.82 -2.72 40.06
C LEU A 794 -23.55 -2.60 41.41
N GLY A 795 -24.75 -3.18 41.56
CA GLY A 795 -25.57 -3.12 42.78
C GLY A 795 -26.45 -1.88 42.89
N ASP A 796 -26.10 -0.80 42.18
CA ASP A 796 -26.84 0.47 42.16
C ASP A 796 -26.79 1.12 40.77
N GLY A 797 -27.94 1.63 40.30
CA GLY A 797 -28.13 2.21 38.97
C GLY A 797 -28.51 3.68 39.00
N GLN A 798 -28.20 4.42 37.92
CA GLN A 798 -28.38 5.88 37.84
C GLN A 798 -29.84 6.37 37.79
N ARG A 799 -30.83 5.46 37.79
CA ARG A 799 -32.28 5.76 37.72
C ARG A 799 -32.63 6.67 36.55
N CYS A 800 -32.16 6.30 35.37
CA CYS A 800 -32.37 7.00 34.12
C CYS A 800 -33.86 7.26 33.82
N LEU A 801 -34.77 6.38 34.26
CA LEU A 801 -36.22 6.61 34.14
C LEU A 801 -36.77 7.78 34.98
N GLU A 802 -36.12 8.12 36.09
CA GLU A 802 -36.54 9.20 36.98
C GLU A 802 -36.07 10.57 36.45
N MET A 803 -34.91 10.61 35.75
CA MET A 803 -34.34 11.81 35.11
C MET A 803 -35.31 12.46 34.11
N GLU A 804 -35.35 13.79 34.04
CA GLU A 804 -36.22 14.53 33.11
C GLU A 804 -35.93 14.20 31.64
N ASP A 805 -34.64 14.14 31.27
CA ASP A 805 -34.13 13.91 29.92
C ASP A 805 -33.94 12.42 29.55
N LEU A 806 -34.31 11.49 30.45
CA LEU A 806 -34.06 10.05 30.34
C LEU A 806 -32.57 9.68 30.09
N ASN A 807 -31.62 10.53 30.50
CA ASN A 807 -30.19 10.41 30.20
C ASN A 807 -29.88 10.41 28.68
N ALA A 808 -30.66 11.14 27.88
CA ALA A 808 -30.46 11.26 26.43
C ALA A 808 -29.03 11.67 25.99
N PRO A 809 -28.26 12.51 26.72
CA PRO A 809 -26.88 12.82 26.35
C PRO A 809 -25.97 11.60 26.27
N PHE A 810 -26.14 10.60 27.14
CA PHE A 810 -25.37 9.35 27.11
C PHE A 810 -25.70 8.55 25.85
N PHE A 811 -26.99 8.27 25.61
CA PHE A 811 -27.42 7.50 24.44
C PHE A 811 -27.12 8.19 23.10
N LYS A 812 -27.07 9.53 23.06
CA LYS A 812 -26.67 10.29 21.88
C LYS A 812 -25.21 10.04 21.45
N ILE A 813 -24.34 9.65 22.37
CA ILE A 813 -22.91 9.37 22.11
C ILE A 813 -22.76 7.95 21.57
N LEU A 814 -23.51 6.99 22.11
CA LEU A 814 -23.64 5.64 21.54
C LEU A 814 -24.22 5.72 20.11
N ASN A 815 -25.24 6.55 19.93
CA ASN A 815 -25.78 6.94 18.62
C ASN A 815 -24.86 7.92 17.82
N THR A 816 -23.59 8.12 18.18
CA THR A 816 -22.62 8.84 17.32
C THR A 816 -22.00 7.86 16.30
N GLU A 817 -22.92 7.29 15.52
CA GLU A 817 -22.84 6.12 14.63
C GLU A 817 -21.55 5.96 13.82
N ARG A 818 -20.91 7.05 13.39
CA ARG A 818 -19.71 6.98 12.53
C ARG A 818 -18.41 6.67 13.28
N LEU A 819 -18.35 6.88 14.60
CA LEU A 819 -17.10 6.76 15.36
C LEU A 819 -16.60 5.31 15.47
N SER A 820 -17.50 4.34 15.60
CA SER A 820 -17.15 2.91 15.66
C SER A 820 -16.42 2.47 14.37
N HIS A 821 -16.97 2.80 13.20
CA HIS A 821 -16.32 2.52 11.91
C HIS A 821 -15.04 3.31 11.66
N VAL A 822 -14.93 4.54 12.19
CA VAL A 822 -13.65 5.28 12.17
C VAL A 822 -12.58 4.51 12.96
N SER A 823 -12.91 3.99 14.15
CA SER A 823 -11.97 3.21 14.97
C SER A 823 -11.52 1.90 14.30
N VAL A 824 -12.40 1.23 13.53
CA VAL A 824 -12.04 0.05 12.72
C VAL A 824 -10.88 0.33 11.76
N HIS A 825 -10.93 1.46 11.07
CA HIS A 825 -9.95 1.82 10.02
C HIS A 825 -8.79 2.69 10.53
N PHE A 826 -8.99 3.44 11.62
CA PHE A 826 -8.00 4.33 12.24
C PHE A 826 -7.84 3.98 13.72
N HIS A 827 -7.24 2.81 13.99
CA HIS A 827 -7.08 2.22 15.31
C HIS A 827 -6.41 3.12 16.39
N TRP A 828 -5.72 4.18 15.98
CA TRP A 828 -5.12 5.18 16.89
C TRP A 828 -6.09 6.26 17.36
N VAL A 829 -7.29 6.40 16.75
CA VAL A 829 -8.26 7.44 17.09
C VAL A 829 -8.79 7.31 18.53
N PRO A 830 -9.19 6.12 19.03
CA PRO A 830 -9.58 5.96 20.44
C PRO A 830 -8.45 6.36 21.41
N THR A 831 -7.22 5.94 21.13
CA THR A 831 -6.04 6.28 21.94
C THR A 831 -5.75 7.78 21.93
N LEU A 832 -5.89 8.44 20.77
CA LEU A 832 -5.75 9.88 20.67
C LEU A 832 -6.84 10.59 21.49
N LEU A 833 -8.11 10.23 21.32
CA LEU A 833 -9.24 10.82 22.07
C LEU A 833 -9.07 10.68 23.59
N ALA A 834 -8.63 9.50 24.06
CA ALA A 834 -8.33 9.27 25.47
C ALA A 834 -7.14 10.09 26.01
N SER A 835 -6.23 10.54 25.13
CA SER A 835 -5.09 11.39 25.50
C SER A 835 -5.37 12.90 25.47
N LEU A 836 -6.53 13.33 24.96
CA LEU A 836 -6.87 14.75 24.86
C LEU A 836 -7.32 15.35 26.21
N PRO A 837 -6.90 16.58 26.55
CA PRO A 837 -7.38 17.26 27.75
C PRO A 837 -8.92 17.41 27.75
N PRO A 838 -9.62 17.19 28.89
CA PRO A 838 -11.08 17.24 28.95
C PRO A 838 -11.69 18.54 28.40
N ARG A 839 -11.02 19.69 28.59
CA ARG A 839 -11.45 20.99 28.03
C ARG A 839 -11.53 20.98 26.50
N LEU A 840 -10.64 20.26 25.82
CA LEU A 840 -10.64 20.15 24.35
C LEU A 840 -11.74 19.20 23.87
N LEU A 841 -11.96 18.09 24.58
CA LEU A 841 -13.04 17.13 24.32
C LEU A 841 -14.43 17.78 24.47
N ILE A 842 -14.63 18.59 25.53
CA ILE A 842 -15.85 19.37 25.76
C ILE A 842 -16.10 20.37 24.61
N ALA A 843 -15.04 21.05 24.15
CA ALA A 843 -15.13 22.01 23.05
C ALA A 843 -15.43 21.36 21.68
N LEU A 844 -15.04 20.09 21.48
CA LEU A 844 -15.36 19.33 20.28
C LEU A 844 -16.82 18.85 20.26
N ASN A 845 -17.35 18.37 21.39
CA ASN A 845 -18.76 18.01 21.54
C ASN A 845 -19.17 17.97 23.04
N PRO A 846 -20.11 18.81 23.50
CA PRO A 846 -20.58 18.82 24.89
C PRO A 846 -21.05 17.46 25.41
N SER A 847 -21.60 16.60 24.54
CA SER A 847 -22.04 15.25 24.92
C SER A 847 -20.87 14.39 25.41
N ILE A 848 -19.66 14.50 24.82
CA ILE A 848 -18.47 13.70 25.25
C ILE A 848 -18.20 13.89 26.76
N SER A 849 -18.54 15.06 27.33
CA SER A 849 -18.42 15.30 28.77
C SER A 849 -19.28 14.35 29.63
N ALA A 850 -20.44 13.92 29.15
CA ALA A 850 -21.32 12.98 29.85
C ALA A 850 -20.77 11.54 29.82
N PHE A 851 -20.15 11.13 28.71
CA PHE A 851 -19.49 9.83 28.61
C PHE A 851 -18.18 9.79 29.43
N ALA A 852 -17.41 10.88 29.44
CA ALA A 852 -16.25 11.01 30.30
C ALA A 852 -16.61 10.90 31.80
N ARG A 853 -17.66 11.63 32.25
CA ARG A 853 -18.20 11.47 33.61
C ARG A 853 -18.69 10.06 33.91
N PHE A 854 -19.34 9.38 32.95
CA PHE A 854 -19.75 8.00 33.12
C PHE A 854 -18.58 7.02 33.34
N ILE A 855 -17.43 7.21 32.66
CA ILE A 855 -16.22 6.42 32.90
C ILE A 855 -15.61 6.72 34.28
N GLU A 856 -15.66 7.98 34.72
CA GLU A 856 -15.24 8.42 36.06
C GLU A 856 -16.14 7.79 37.16
N ASP A 857 -17.47 7.87 37.01
CA ASP A 857 -18.47 7.19 37.86
C ASP A 857 -18.21 5.68 37.97
N LEU A 858 -17.97 4.99 36.83
CA LEU A 858 -17.65 3.57 36.79
C LEU A 858 -16.36 3.28 37.56
N THR A 859 -15.32 4.08 37.37
CA THR A 859 -14.03 3.92 38.05
C THR A 859 -14.20 4.04 39.57
N THR A 860 -14.94 5.05 40.03
CA THR A 860 -15.26 5.25 41.45
C THR A 860 -16.11 4.11 42.02
N LYS A 861 -17.16 3.64 41.30
CA LYS A 861 -17.98 2.50 41.74
C LYS A 861 -17.17 1.20 41.84
N ILE A 862 -16.27 0.92 40.88
CA ILE A 862 -15.41 -0.27 40.91
C ILE A 862 -14.40 -0.24 42.07
N GLU A 863 -13.78 0.90 42.38
CA GLU A 863 -12.89 1.00 43.54
C GLU A 863 -13.65 0.93 44.89
N GLY A 864 -14.88 1.45 44.96
CA GLY A 864 -15.76 1.24 46.11
C GLY A 864 -16.08 -0.24 46.33
N ILE A 865 -16.49 -0.94 45.26
CA ILE A 865 -16.74 -2.39 45.28
C ILE A 865 -15.47 -3.18 45.66
N ARG A 866 -14.27 -2.73 45.26
CA ARG A 866 -13.02 -3.37 45.69
C ARG A 866 -12.78 -3.30 47.19
N GLN A 867 -13.22 -2.23 47.85
CA GLN A 867 -13.09 -2.09 49.31
C GLN A 867 -14.04 -3.06 50.04
N THR A 868 -15.27 -3.24 49.56
CA THR A 868 -16.27 -4.18 50.15
C THR A 868 -16.12 -5.63 49.70
N ALA A 869 -15.31 -5.92 48.69
CA ALA A 869 -15.17 -7.24 48.06
C ALA A 869 -14.67 -8.37 48.99
N LYS A 870 -14.20 -8.08 50.21
CA LYS A 870 -13.88 -9.12 51.20
C LYS A 870 -15.06 -9.55 52.06
N ASP A 871 -15.99 -8.64 52.32
CA ASP A 871 -16.87 -8.76 53.50
C ASP A 871 -18.36 -9.05 53.15
N ASP A 872 -18.86 -8.57 52.01
CA ASP A 872 -20.27 -8.78 51.60
C ASP A 872 -20.44 -9.99 50.67
N PRO A 873 -21.03 -11.13 51.10
CA PRO A 873 -20.94 -12.43 50.42
C PRO A 873 -21.51 -12.54 48.99
N GLY A 874 -22.13 -11.50 48.40
CA GLY A 874 -22.14 -11.38 46.93
C GLY A 874 -23.39 -10.75 46.31
N GLN A 875 -23.52 -9.42 46.38
CA GLN A 875 -24.63 -8.70 45.76
C GLN A 875 -24.49 -8.49 44.24
N THR A 876 -23.27 -8.44 43.68
CA THR A 876 -23.04 -7.96 42.30
C THR A 876 -22.02 -8.80 41.52
N ILE A 877 -22.00 -8.65 40.19
CA ILE A 877 -21.05 -9.35 39.29
C ILE A 877 -19.59 -9.06 39.67
N PHE A 878 -19.26 -7.80 40.00
CA PHE A 878 -17.87 -7.41 40.28
C PHE A 878 -17.32 -7.92 41.62
N HIS A 879 -18.18 -8.15 42.62
CA HIS A 879 -17.78 -8.78 43.88
C HIS A 879 -17.24 -10.21 43.65
N GLU A 880 -17.85 -10.99 42.75
CA GLU A 880 -17.37 -12.35 42.41
C GLU A 880 -16.06 -12.32 41.61
N ILE A 881 -15.91 -11.41 40.63
CA ILE A 881 -14.66 -11.32 39.84
C ILE A 881 -13.45 -11.00 40.74
N LEU A 882 -13.63 -10.10 41.72
CA LEU A 882 -12.59 -9.73 42.68
C LEU A 882 -12.25 -10.87 43.65
N ARG A 883 -13.22 -11.73 43.98
CA ARG A 883 -13.02 -12.94 44.80
C ARG A 883 -12.42 -14.12 44.05
N GLY A 884 -12.84 -14.34 42.80
CA GLY A 884 -12.50 -15.51 42.01
C GLY A 884 -10.99 -15.75 41.88
N ASP A 885 -10.58 -17.00 41.74
CA ASP A 885 -9.18 -17.37 41.59
C ASP A 885 -8.70 -17.10 40.15
N ILE A 886 -8.24 -15.87 39.91
CA ILE A 886 -7.76 -15.31 38.65
C ILE A 886 -6.58 -14.36 38.90
N SER A 887 -5.77 -14.09 37.88
CA SER A 887 -4.57 -13.25 38.02
C SER A 887 -4.88 -11.83 38.51
N SER A 888 -3.89 -11.19 39.13
CA SER A 888 -3.97 -9.80 39.58
C SER A 888 -4.25 -8.83 38.43
N GLU A 889 -3.84 -9.15 37.21
CA GLU A 889 -4.11 -8.35 36.01
C GLU A 889 -5.60 -8.36 35.66
N GLU A 890 -6.27 -9.52 35.74
CA GLU A 890 -7.72 -9.63 35.52
C GLU A 890 -8.56 -8.94 36.62
N LYS A 891 -7.95 -8.62 37.76
CA LYS A 891 -8.56 -7.85 38.87
C LYS A 891 -8.23 -6.34 38.84
N SER A 892 -7.46 -5.89 37.85
CA SER A 892 -7.05 -4.48 37.72
C SER A 892 -8.22 -3.54 37.40
N THR A 893 -8.14 -2.27 37.82
CA THR A 893 -9.27 -1.33 37.69
C THR A 893 -9.65 -1.05 36.23
N PRO A 894 -8.71 -0.78 35.30
CA PRO A 894 -9.06 -0.56 33.89
C PRO A 894 -9.77 -1.76 33.27
N ARG A 895 -9.33 -2.98 33.61
CA ARG A 895 -9.94 -4.23 33.18
C ARG A 895 -11.40 -4.37 33.62
N LEU A 896 -11.72 -3.95 34.84
CA LEU A 896 -13.08 -4.03 35.38
C LEU A 896 -13.97 -2.88 34.90
N VAL A 897 -13.42 -1.70 34.65
CA VAL A 897 -14.14 -0.55 34.04
C VAL A 897 -14.52 -0.86 32.59
N ASP A 898 -13.61 -1.41 31.78
CA ASP A 898 -13.91 -1.92 30.43
C ASP A 898 -15.10 -2.91 30.44
N GLU A 899 -15.12 -3.84 31.40
CA GLU A 899 -16.22 -4.81 31.55
C GLU A 899 -17.54 -4.13 31.97
N ALA A 900 -17.49 -3.19 32.91
CA ALA A 900 -18.68 -2.48 33.39
C ALA A 900 -19.29 -1.60 32.28
N MET A 901 -18.45 -0.98 31.46
CA MET A 901 -18.85 -0.20 30.28
C MET A 901 -19.54 -1.09 29.24
N VAL A 902 -18.91 -2.21 28.85
CA VAL A 902 -19.47 -3.15 27.87
C VAL A 902 -20.76 -3.80 28.37
N LEU A 903 -20.85 -4.21 29.63
CA LEU A 903 -22.09 -4.75 30.21
C LEU A 903 -23.22 -3.70 30.17
N THR A 904 -22.93 -2.45 30.56
CA THR A 904 -23.92 -1.36 30.57
C THR A 904 -24.41 -1.04 29.16
N ILE A 905 -23.51 -0.88 28.19
CA ILE A 905 -23.84 -0.49 26.81
C ILE A 905 -24.59 -1.60 26.09
N ALA A 906 -24.07 -2.84 26.13
CA ALA A 906 -24.66 -3.96 25.41
C ALA A 906 -26.04 -4.38 25.98
N GLY A 907 -26.20 -4.31 27.31
CA GLY A 907 -27.49 -4.59 27.97
C GLY A 907 -28.54 -3.51 27.70
N ALA A 908 -28.15 -2.23 27.63
CA ALA A 908 -29.09 -1.14 27.42
C ALA A 908 -29.67 -1.11 26.00
N ASP A 909 -28.80 -0.99 24.98
CA ASP A 909 -29.22 -0.59 23.63
C ASP A 909 -29.98 -1.68 22.87
N THR A 910 -29.59 -2.94 23.08
CA THR A 910 -30.02 -4.06 22.24
C THR A 910 -31.43 -4.56 22.56
N THR A 911 -31.75 -4.76 23.84
CA THR A 911 -33.13 -5.05 24.29
C THR A 911 -34.07 -3.90 23.91
N ALA A 912 -33.67 -2.64 24.17
CA ALA A 912 -34.51 -1.47 23.93
C ALA A 912 -34.86 -1.28 22.44
N SER A 913 -33.91 -1.53 21.53
CA SER A 913 -34.15 -1.49 20.09
C SER A 913 -35.13 -2.58 19.63
N THR A 914 -35.05 -3.78 20.23
CA THR A 914 -35.98 -4.88 19.95
C THR A 914 -37.39 -4.58 20.48
N LEU A 915 -37.52 -4.06 21.72
CA LEU A 915 -38.79 -3.57 22.28
C LEU A 915 -39.43 -2.47 21.41
N THR A 916 -38.60 -1.60 20.84
CA THR A 916 -39.06 -0.51 19.94
C THR A 916 -39.72 -1.07 18.67
N ALA A 917 -39.07 -2.04 18.01
CA ALA A 917 -39.60 -2.66 16.80
C ALA A 917 -40.87 -3.51 17.06
N LEU A 918 -40.88 -4.27 18.16
CA LEU A 918 -42.04 -5.04 18.61
C LEU A 918 -43.23 -4.11 18.88
N THR A 919 -42.99 -3.00 19.58
CA THR A 919 -44.03 -2.01 19.93
C THR A 919 -44.66 -1.35 18.71
N TYR A 920 -43.86 -1.05 17.68
CA TYR A 920 -44.40 -0.57 16.41
C TYR A 920 -45.35 -1.61 15.79
N HIS A 921 -44.91 -2.85 15.63
CA HIS A 921 -45.73 -3.90 14.98
C HIS A 921 -47.03 -4.15 15.73
N VAL A 922 -46.96 -4.32 17.06
CA VAL A 922 -48.12 -4.53 17.92
C VAL A 922 -49.12 -3.37 17.89
N LEU A 923 -48.67 -2.11 17.75
CA LEU A 923 -49.57 -0.96 17.63
C LEU A 923 -50.02 -0.68 16.18
N SER A 924 -49.33 -1.19 15.17
CA SER A 924 -49.64 -0.97 13.75
C SER A 924 -50.67 -1.96 13.19
N ASP A 925 -50.81 -3.14 13.80
CA ASP A 925 -51.76 -4.18 13.38
C ASP A 925 -52.69 -4.58 14.55
N PRO A 926 -53.97 -4.18 14.52
CA PRO A 926 -54.95 -4.55 15.54
C PRO A 926 -55.17 -6.06 15.70
N SER A 927 -54.91 -6.87 14.68
CA SER A 927 -55.07 -8.34 14.76
C SER A 927 -53.98 -8.97 15.63
N ILE A 928 -52.74 -8.49 15.50
CA ILE A 928 -51.61 -8.86 16.37
C ILE A 928 -51.91 -8.45 17.80
N PHE A 929 -52.38 -7.21 17.99
CA PHE A 929 -52.71 -6.68 19.32
C PHE A 929 -53.77 -7.48 20.06
N VAL A 930 -54.92 -7.74 19.41
CA VAL A 930 -56.03 -8.49 20.01
C VAL A 930 -55.60 -9.90 20.38
N ARG A 931 -54.84 -10.57 19.51
CA ARG A 931 -54.36 -11.93 19.76
C ARG A 931 -53.35 -12.01 20.89
N LEU A 932 -52.42 -11.05 20.97
CA LEU A 932 -51.48 -10.92 22.09
C LEU A 932 -52.23 -10.64 23.41
N ARG A 933 -53.20 -9.72 23.41
CA ARG A 933 -53.99 -9.40 24.60
C ARG A 933 -54.78 -10.61 25.12
N ASN A 934 -55.47 -11.33 24.24
CA ASN A 934 -56.27 -12.50 24.61
C ASN A 934 -55.40 -13.60 25.25
N GLU A 935 -54.15 -13.76 24.79
CA GLU A 935 -53.18 -14.68 25.40
C GLU A 935 -52.70 -14.19 26.77
N LEU A 936 -52.32 -12.90 26.88
CA LEU A 936 -51.90 -12.29 28.15
C LEU A 936 -52.99 -12.32 29.23
N GLU A 937 -54.26 -12.14 28.86
CA GLU A 937 -55.40 -12.20 29.78
C GLU A 937 -55.57 -13.55 30.47
N SER A 938 -55.08 -14.64 29.86
CA SER A 938 -55.14 -15.99 30.46
C SER A 938 -54.18 -16.19 31.64
N VAL A 939 -53.12 -15.37 31.74
CA VAL A 939 -52.09 -15.47 32.80
C VAL A 939 -51.93 -14.21 33.64
N MET A 940 -52.44 -13.07 33.16
CA MET A 940 -52.50 -11.79 33.89
C MET A 940 -53.94 -11.26 33.88
N PRO A 941 -54.88 -11.91 34.61
CA PRO A 941 -56.25 -11.40 34.70
C PRO A 941 -56.30 -10.05 35.43
N ASP A 942 -55.54 -9.92 36.52
CA ASP A 942 -55.32 -8.67 37.27
C ASP A 942 -54.36 -7.73 36.50
N LEU A 943 -54.58 -6.42 36.63
CA LEU A 943 -53.77 -5.36 36.03
C LEU A 943 -52.72 -4.79 36.99
N ASP A 944 -52.93 -4.91 38.31
CA ASP A 944 -52.03 -4.39 39.34
C ASP A 944 -51.02 -5.45 39.83
N GLN A 945 -51.23 -6.72 39.47
CA GLN A 945 -50.28 -7.80 39.72
C GLN A 945 -49.11 -7.77 38.71
N ALA A 946 -47.87 -7.77 39.22
CA ALA A 946 -46.67 -7.87 38.38
C ALA A 946 -46.55 -9.25 37.68
N PRO A 947 -46.01 -9.33 36.45
CA PRO A 947 -45.98 -10.58 35.69
C PRO A 947 -45.19 -11.72 36.35
N ASP A 948 -45.72 -12.95 36.34
CA ASP A 948 -44.95 -14.16 36.69
C ASP A 948 -44.08 -14.58 35.47
N PRO A 949 -42.74 -14.58 35.57
CA PRO A 949 -41.87 -15.00 34.49
C PRO A 949 -42.13 -16.44 34.02
N LYS A 950 -42.57 -17.34 34.92
CA LYS A 950 -42.85 -18.74 34.55
C LYS A 950 -44.08 -18.86 33.66
N ALA A 951 -45.06 -17.99 33.84
CA ALA A 951 -46.25 -17.96 33.01
C ALA A 951 -45.91 -17.40 31.62
N LEU A 952 -45.14 -16.30 31.56
CA LEU A 952 -44.68 -15.71 30.30
C LEU A 952 -43.79 -16.67 29.48
N ASP A 953 -42.96 -17.47 30.13
CA ASP A 953 -42.17 -18.55 29.48
C ASP A 953 -43.04 -19.63 28.80
N THR A 954 -44.34 -19.74 29.13
CA THR A 954 -45.26 -20.71 28.51
C THR A 954 -46.15 -20.15 27.40
N LEU A 955 -46.16 -18.83 27.17
CA LEU A 955 -47.05 -18.19 26.21
C LEU A 955 -46.55 -18.33 24.76
N PRO A 956 -47.22 -19.11 23.88
CA PRO A 956 -46.69 -19.40 22.55
C PRO A 956 -46.65 -18.16 21.62
N TYR A 957 -47.69 -17.31 21.61
CA TYR A 957 -47.77 -16.18 20.67
C TYR A 957 -46.89 -15.00 21.09
N LEU A 958 -46.81 -14.68 22.38
CA LEU A 958 -45.85 -13.70 22.93
C LEU A 958 -44.40 -14.06 22.56
N ASN A 959 -44.00 -15.31 22.77
CA ASN A 959 -42.63 -15.73 22.46
C ASN A 959 -42.40 -15.78 20.93
N ALA A 960 -43.40 -16.15 20.12
CA ALA A 960 -43.33 -16.07 18.66
C ALA A 960 -43.19 -14.62 18.14
N LEU A 961 -43.87 -13.64 18.77
CA LEU A 961 -43.74 -12.22 18.48
C LEU A 961 -42.34 -11.68 18.80
N ILE A 962 -41.77 -12.11 19.92
CA ILE A 962 -40.41 -11.75 20.33
C ILE A 962 -39.38 -12.33 19.35
N GLU A 963 -39.55 -13.59 18.93
CA GLU A 963 -38.67 -14.25 17.97
C GLU A 963 -38.71 -13.62 16.57
N GLU A 964 -39.91 -13.30 16.05
CA GLU A 964 -40.03 -12.61 14.76
C GLU A 964 -39.43 -11.19 14.81
N SER A 965 -39.56 -10.51 15.96
CA SER A 965 -38.91 -9.21 16.21
C SER A 965 -37.38 -9.33 16.22
N LEU A 966 -36.84 -10.31 16.96
CA LEU A 966 -35.41 -10.62 17.01
C LEU A 966 -34.86 -11.07 15.65
N ARG A 967 -35.68 -11.75 14.83
CA ARG A 967 -35.32 -12.17 13.46
C ARG A 967 -35.20 -10.96 12.54
N LEU A 968 -36.27 -10.18 12.41
CA LEU A 968 -36.38 -9.12 11.40
C LEU A 968 -35.59 -7.86 11.77
N TYR A 969 -35.43 -7.58 13.07
CA TYR A 969 -34.69 -6.43 13.61
C TYR A 969 -33.55 -6.88 14.54
N PRO A 970 -32.53 -7.60 14.03
CA PRO A 970 -31.47 -8.14 14.87
C PRO A 970 -30.60 -7.02 15.44
N ALA A 971 -30.70 -6.80 16.75
CA ALA A 971 -30.04 -5.69 17.43
C ALA A 971 -28.49 -5.72 17.34
N GLY A 972 -27.87 -6.87 17.08
CA GLY A 972 -26.47 -6.97 16.67
C GLY A 972 -26.36 -7.00 15.15
N SER A 973 -26.30 -5.83 14.51
CA SER A 973 -26.31 -5.70 13.04
C SER A 973 -24.98 -6.06 12.38
N HIS A 974 -23.88 -5.91 13.13
CA HIS A 974 -22.54 -5.94 12.58
C HIS A 974 -22.12 -7.31 12.03
N ARG A 975 -21.14 -7.25 11.13
CA ARG A 975 -20.38 -8.40 10.61
C ARG A 975 -19.74 -9.16 11.79
N GLN A 976 -19.96 -10.46 11.88
CA GLN A 976 -19.57 -11.27 13.06
C GLN A 976 -18.29 -12.08 12.82
N ASP A 977 -17.25 -11.42 12.30
CA ASP A 977 -15.97 -12.01 11.89
C ASP A 977 -15.35 -12.98 12.92
N ARG A 978 -14.86 -14.13 12.45
CA ARG A 978 -14.10 -15.13 13.21
C ARG A 978 -12.85 -15.54 12.44
N VAL A 979 -11.86 -16.05 13.18
CA VAL A 979 -10.68 -16.74 12.63
C VAL A 979 -10.62 -18.13 13.24
N ALA A 980 -10.46 -19.16 12.39
CA ALA A 980 -10.10 -20.52 12.81
C ALA A 980 -8.58 -20.68 12.63
N PRO A 981 -7.76 -20.64 13.70
CA PRO A 981 -6.30 -20.63 13.56
C PRO A 981 -5.72 -22.02 13.29
N ASP A 982 -6.42 -23.09 13.69
CA ASP A 982 -5.86 -24.46 13.76
C ASP A 982 -6.44 -25.44 12.74
N GLU A 983 -7.44 -25.04 11.93
CA GLU A 983 -8.15 -25.94 11.00
C GLU A 983 -8.61 -25.23 9.70
N GLU A 984 -8.68 -25.98 8.59
CA GLU A 984 -9.32 -25.52 7.35
C GLU A 984 -10.85 -25.54 7.51
N LEU A 985 -11.55 -24.50 7.04
CA LEU A 985 -13.02 -24.51 6.97
C LEU A 985 -13.45 -25.03 5.59
N ILE A 986 -14.31 -26.05 5.56
CA ILE A 986 -14.69 -26.75 4.32
C ILE A 986 -16.16 -26.46 4.00
N PHE A 987 -16.41 -25.46 3.16
CA PHE A 987 -17.76 -25.18 2.66
C PHE A 987 -18.15 -26.19 1.57
N THR A 988 -19.40 -26.66 1.59
CA THR A 988 -19.95 -27.57 0.57
C THR A 988 -21.09 -26.87 -0.16
N TYR A 989 -20.92 -26.65 -1.46
CA TYR A 989 -21.95 -26.09 -2.32
C TYR A 989 -23.10 -27.10 -2.54
N PRO A 990 -24.34 -26.64 -2.85
CA PRO A 990 -25.48 -27.53 -3.13
C PRO A 990 -25.28 -28.51 -4.31
N ASN A 991 -24.28 -28.30 -5.17
CA ASN A 991 -23.90 -29.21 -6.25
C ASN A 991 -22.89 -30.30 -5.82
N GLY A 992 -22.55 -30.40 -4.53
CA GLY A 992 -21.57 -31.33 -3.98
C GLY A 992 -20.11 -30.90 -4.11
N GLN A 993 -19.81 -29.77 -4.75
CA GLN A 993 -18.46 -29.22 -4.81
C GLN A 993 -18.03 -28.70 -3.43
N THR A 994 -16.79 -28.95 -3.03
CA THR A 994 -16.23 -28.41 -1.78
C THR A 994 -15.24 -27.28 -2.06
N LEU A 995 -15.24 -26.26 -1.20
CA LEU A 995 -14.24 -25.20 -1.14
C LEU A 995 -13.57 -25.24 0.24
N ARG A 996 -12.25 -25.35 0.25
CA ARG A 996 -11.45 -25.23 1.46
C ARG A 996 -10.99 -23.79 1.64
N ILE A 997 -11.22 -23.25 2.82
CA ILE A 997 -10.75 -21.94 3.26
C ILE A 997 -9.59 -22.21 4.24
N PRO A 998 -8.35 -21.76 3.94
CA PRO A 998 -7.19 -22.04 4.78
C PRO A 998 -7.33 -21.56 6.21
N ALA A 999 -6.70 -22.28 7.14
CA ALA A 999 -6.54 -21.86 8.53
C ALA A 999 -5.93 -20.44 8.62
N GLY A 1000 -6.33 -19.67 9.62
CA GLY A 1000 -5.96 -18.26 9.79
C GLY A 1000 -6.77 -17.26 8.96
N THR A 1001 -7.53 -17.69 7.95
CA THR A 1001 -8.40 -16.79 7.17
C THR A 1001 -9.48 -16.17 8.05
N ILE A 1002 -9.74 -14.86 7.90
CA ILE A 1002 -10.90 -14.21 8.52
C ILE A 1002 -12.15 -14.53 7.71
N VAL A 1003 -13.15 -15.12 8.35
CA VAL A 1003 -14.46 -15.42 7.74
C VAL A 1003 -15.59 -14.83 8.60
N GLY A 1004 -16.51 -14.12 7.96
CA GLY A 1004 -17.63 -13.44 8.62
C GLY A 1004 -19.00 -13.84 8.07
N MET A 1005 -20.02 -13.71 8.93
CA MET A 1005 -21.44 -13.78 8.60
C MET A 1005 -22.17 -12.61 9.29
N THR A 1006 -23.32 -12.17 8.77
CA THR A 1006 -24.01 -10.95 9.20
C THR A 1006 -25.48 -11.25 9.51
N ALA A 1007 -25.93 -10.98 10.75
CA ALA A 1007 -27.27 -11.38 11.22
C ALA A 1007 -28.43 -10.81 10.39
N PRO A 1008 -28.45 -9.52 9.99
CA PRO A 1008 -29.42 -8.99 9.03
C PRO A 1008 -29.56 -9.77 7.72
N LEU A 1009 -28.53 -10.48 7.25
CA LEU A 1009 -28.58 -11.25 5.99
C LEU A 1009 -29.02 -12.70 6.26
N VAL A 1010 -28.48 -13.34 7.30
CA VAL A 1010 -28.77 -14.72 7.68
C VAL A 1010 -30.22 -14.89 8.15
N ASN A 1011 -30.75 -13.96 8.96
CA ASN A 1011 -32.12 -14.00 9.48
C ASN A 1011 -33.21 -13.75 8.42
N ARG A 1012 -32.82 -13.31 7.22
CA ARG A 1012 -33.71 -13.08 6.06
C ARG A 1012 -33.38 -14.02 4.89
N HIS A 1013 -32.57 -15.06 5.13
CA HIS A 1013 -32.13 -15.96 4.07
C HIS A 1013 -33.27 -16.90 3.61
N PRO A 1014 -33.62 -16.93 2.31
CA PRO A 1014 -34.83 -17.62 1.82
C PRO A 1014 -34.79 -19.14 1.98
N ALA A 1015 -33.62 -19.75 2.18
CA ALA A 1015 -33.52 -21.19 2.48
C ALA A 1015 -34.11 -21.58 3.86
N TRP A 1016 -34.37 -20.62 4.75
CA TRP A 1016 -34.92 -20.86 6.10
C TRP A 1016 -36.25 -20.15 6.38
N TYR A 1017 -36.57 -19.08 5.65
CA TYR A 1017 -37.75 -18.24 5.89
C TYR A 1017 -38.47 -17.91 4.58
N GLU A 1018 -39.73 -18.32 4.50
CA GLU A 1018 -40.68 -17.91 3.46
C GLU A 1018 -41.16 -16.48 3.75
N ASP A 1019 -41.29 -15.65 2.71
CA ASP A 1019 -41.52 -14.20 2.78
C ASP A 1019 -40.69 -13.49 3.89
N PRO A 1020 -39.35 -13.44 3.75
CA PRO A 1020 -38.44 -13.05 4.82
C PRO A 1020 -38.52 -11.58 5.24
N GLU A 1021 -39.07 -10.68 4.40
CA GLU A 1021 -39.31 -9.27 4.74
C GLU A 1021 -40.65 -9.06 5.50
N VAL A 1022 -41.56 -10.02 5.47
CA VAL A 1022 -42.87 -9.92 6.15
C VAL A 1022 -42.70 -10.25 7.63
N PHE A 1023 -43.34 -9.46 8.50
CA PHE A 1023 -43.45 -9.74 9.92
C PHE A 1023 -44.64 -10.68 10.16
N SER A 1024 -44.38 -11.95 10.42
CA SER A 1024 -45.38 -12.97 10.73
C SER A 1024 -44.90 -13.82 11.92
N PRO A 1025 -45.52 -13.71 13.10
CA PRO A 1025 -45.19 -14.56 14.25
C PRO A 1025 -45.56 -16.03 14.03
N ASP A 1026 -46.61 -16.30 13.26
CA ASP A 1026 -47.20 -17.64 13.11
C ASP A 1026 -46.22 -18.69 12.56
N ARG A 1027 -45.21 -18.27 11.78
CA ARG A 1027 -44.15 -19.15 11.28
C ARG A 1027 -43.43 -19.94 12.39
N TYR A 1028 -43.38 -19.40 13.62
CA TYR A 1028 -42.77 -20.06 14.78
C TYR A 1028 -43.71 -21.04 15.48
N LEU A 1029 -45.03 -20.84 15.36
CA LEU A 1029 -46.05 -21.76 15.86
C LEU A 1029 -46.21 -22.96 14.91
N GLU A 1030 -46.24 -22.70 13.61
CA GLU A 1030 -46.28 -23.71 12.56
C GLU A 1030 -44.98 -24.54 12.50
N ASN A 1031 -43.82 -23.89 12.72
CA ASN A 1031 -42.52 -24.55 12.65
C ASN A 1031 -41.60 -24.17 13.83
N PRO A 1032 -41.79 -24.79 15.01
CA PRO A 1032 -40.94 -24.56 16.19
C PRO A 1032 -39.45 -24.89 16.00
N LYS A 1033 -39.05 -25.52 14.88
CA LYS A 1033 -37.63 -25.73 14.54
C LYS A 1033 -36.92 -24.43 14.15
N LEU A 1034 -37.65 -23.38 13.78
CA LEU A 1034 -37.09 -22.05 13.46
C LEU A 1034 -36.43 -21.38 14.67
N LEU A 1035 -36.84 -21.71 15.90
CA LEU A 1035 -36.21 -21.25 17.16
C LEU A 1035 -34.71 -21.61 17.24
N ARG A 1036 -34.26 -22.64 16.51
CA ARG A 1036 -32.84 -23.03 16.46
C ARG A 1036 -32.04 -22.36 15.34
N ARG A 1037 -32.65 -21.45 14.57
CA ARG A 1037 -32.12 -20.92 13.30
C ARG A 1037 -31.82 -19.42 13.28
N HIS A 1038 -32.33 -18.61 14.22
CA HIS A 1038 -31.95 -17.21 14.27
C HIS A 1038 -30.44 -17.02 14.62
N PHE A 1039 -29.83 -15.93 14.15
CA PHE A 1039 -28.40 -15.61 14.34
C PHE A 1039 -28.15 -14.36 15.19
N THR A 1040 -29.22 -13.72 15.67
CA THR A 1040 -29.24 -12.43 16.38
C THR A 1040 -28.29 -12.37 17.58
N PHE A 1041 -28.21 -13.45 18.36
CA PHE A 1041 -27.35 -13.54 19.54
C PHE A 1041 -25.92 -14.04 19.25
N SER A 1042 -25.45 -14.12 18.00
CA SER A 1042 -24.27 -14.92 17.60
C SER A 1042 -24.46 -16.41 17.92
N ARG A 1043 -23.55 -17.25 17.42
CA ARG A 1043 -23.53 -18.70 17.70
C ARG A 1043 -22.20 -19.15 18.33
N GLY A 1044 -22.18 -20.40 18.77
CA GLY A 1044 -20.98 -21.09 19.25
C GLY A 1044 -20.49 -20.62 20.62
N THR A 1045 -19.24 -20.99 20.95
CA THR A 1045 -18.56 -20.61 22.21
C THR A 1045 -18.50 -19.11 22.51
N ARG A 1046 -18.75 -18.24 21.52
CA ARG A 1046 -18.76 -16.77 21.61
C ARG A 1046 -20.15 -16.13 21.40
N GLN A 1047 -21.23 -16.89 21.56
CA GLN A 1047 -22.62 -16.38 21.57
C GLN A 1047 -22.85 -15.32 22.66
N CYS A 1048 -23.96 -14.59 22.60
CA CYS A 1048 -24.32 -13.56 23.57
C CYS A 1048 -24.32 -14.12 25.00
N LEU A 1049 -24.03 -13.25 25.97
CA LEU A 1049 -24.01 -13.59 27.38
C LEU A 1049 -25.37 -13.30 28.02
N GLY A 1050 -25.89 -12.08 27.82
CA GLY A 1050 -27.14 -11.58 28.41
C GLY A 1050 -28.43 -12.12 27.77
N MET A 1051 -28.37 -13.15 26.92
CA MET A 1051 -29.52 -13.65 26.15
C MET A 1051 -30.75 -13.92 27.04
N ASN A 1052 -30.58 -14.63 28.16
CA ASN A 1052 -31.68 -14.94 29.08
C ASN A 1052 -32.28 -13.69 29.76
N LEU A 1053 -31.49 -12.64 29.97
CA LEU A 1053 -31.95 -11.37 30.52
C LEU A 1053 -32.76 -10.61 29.47
N ALA A 1054 -32.26 -10.52 28.23
CA ALA A 1054 -32.97 -9.86 27.14
C ALA A 1054 -34.34 -10.50 26.85
N TYR A 1055 -34.46 -11.84 26.84
CA TYR A 1055 -35.77 -12.50 26.75
C TYR A 1055 -36.68 -12.14 27.92
N GLN A 1056 -36.18 -12.15 29.16
CA GLN A 1056 -36.99 -11.84 30.34
C GLN A 1056 -37.48 -10.39 30.33
N GLU A 1057 -36.64 -9.43 29.92
CA GLU A 1057 -37.00 -8.03 29.71
C GLU A 1057 -38.05 -7.89 28.59
N LEU A 1058 -37.83 -8.54 27.43
CA LEU A 1058 -38.74 -8.52 26.29
C LEU A 1058 -40.13 -9.06 26.66
N GLN A 1059 -40.20 -10.22 27.31
CA GLN A 1059 -41.44 -10.82 27.82
C GLN A 1059 -42.14 -9.87 28.80
N THR A 1060 -41.47 -9.46 29.88
CA THR A 1060 -42.06 -8.71 30.99
C THR A 1060 -42.56 -7.32 30.57
N PHE A 1061 -41.78 -6.59 29.75
CA PHE A 1061 -42.17 -5.25 29.30
C PHE A 1061 -43.29 -5.31 28.26
N THR A 1062 -43.25 -6.27 27.33
CA THR A 1062 -44.34 -6.49 26.35
C THR A 1062 -45.65 -6.84 27.06
N ALA A 1063 -45.59 -7.79 28.00
CA ALA A 1063 -46.75 -8.22 28.78
C ALA A 1063 -47.35 -7.05 29.59
N GLY A 1064 -46.54 -6.37 30.41
CA GLY A 1064 -47.01 -5.28 31.27
C GLY A 1064 -47.60 -4.09 30.51
N ILE A 1065 -47.03 -3.73 29.36
CA ILE A 1065 -47.50 -2.58 28.57
C ILE A 1065 -48.82 -2.91 27.84
N PHE A 1066 -48.89 -3.99 27.06
CA PHE A 1066 -50.07 -4.26 26.23
C PHE A 1066 -51.24 -4.91 27.00
N ARG A 1067 -50.98 -5.45 28.20
CA ARG A 1067 -52.04 -5.80 29.14
C ARG A 1067 -52.71 -4.56 29.74
N LYS A 1068 -51.93 -3.52 30.13
CA LYS A 1068 -52.44 -2.29 30.78
C LYS A 1068 -52.99 -1.25 29.79
N TYR A 1069 -52.40 -1.11 28.60
CA TYR A 1069 -52.78 -0.11 27.61
C TYR A 1069 -53.45 -0.73 26.38
N SER A 1070 -54.55 -0.13 25.92
CA SER A 1070 -55.29 -0.48 24.69
C SER A 1070 -54.73 0.25 23.44
N ILE A 1071 -55.03 -0.20 22.23
CA ILE A 1071 -54.89 0.65 21.03
C ILE A 1071 -55.96 1.74 21.08
N TYR A 1072 -55.61 2.97 20.72
CA TYR A 1072 -56.55 4.08 20.54
C TYR A 1072 -57.39 3.90 19.28
N ASP A 1073 -58.72 3.84 19.42
CA ASP A 1073 -59.65 3.82 18.28
C ASP A 1073 -60.36 5.16 18.10
N SER A 1074 -60.00 5.88 17.03
CA SER A 1074 -60.61 7.16 16.67
C SER A 1074 -62.11 7.11 16.34
N ALA A 1075 -62.69 5.93 16.10
CA ALA A 1075 -64.12 5.77 15.87
C ALA A 1075 -64.94 5.70 17.17
N LEU A 1076 -64.31 5.46 18.33
CA LEU A 1076 -64.98 5.40 19.62
C LEU A 1076 -65.00 6.78 20.31
N GLN A 1077 -66.20 7.27 20.64
CA GLN A 1077 -66.38 8.54 21.36
C GLN A 1077 -65.76 8.54 22.76
N THR A 1078 -65.66 7.37 23.41
CA THR A 1078 -64.99 7.16 24.70
C THR A 1078 -64.19 5.87 24.67
N GLN A 1079 -62.97 5.90 25.21
CA GLN A 1079 -62.07 4.73 25.21
C GLN A 1079 -62.30 3.86 26.45
N LYS A 1080 -62.15 2.54 26.30
CA LYS A 1080 -62.20 1.60 27.45
C LYS A 1080 -60.82 1.49 28.10
N GLY A 1081 -60.53 2.44 29.00
CA GLY A 1081 -59.26 2.54 29.70
C GLY A 1081 -58.18 3.30 28.91
N PRO A 1082 -56.95 3.38 29.44
CA PRO A 1082 -55.87 4.13 28.83
C PRO A 1082 -55.41 3.49 27.51
N THR A 1083 -55.00 4.32 26.56
CA THR A 1083 -54.70 3.92 25.18
C THR A 1083 -53.35 4.46 24.67
N LEU A 1084 -52.80 3.78 23.67
CA LEU A 1084 -51.61 4.14 22.91
C LEU A 1084 -51.97 4.37 21.44
N GLU A 1085 -51.42 5.43 20.86
CA GLU A 1085 -51.58 5.81 19.45
C GLU A 1085 -50.20 6.07 18.83
N LEU A 1086 -49.89 5.49 17.67
CA LEU A 1086 -48.64 5.78 16.94
C LEU A 1086 -48.66 7.20 16.38
N PHE A 1087 -47.75 8.07 16.85
CA PHE A 1087 -47.70 9.47 16.45
C PHE A 1087 -46.60 9.70 15.42
N LYS A 1088 -47.00 10.03 14.18
CA LYS A 1088 -46.09 10.39 13.07
C LYS A 1088 -44.88 9.44 12.99
N THR A 1089 -45.16 8.15 13.01
CA THR A 1089 -44.20 7.03 13.02
C THR A 1089 -44.61 6.07 11.90
N GLY A 1090 -43.66 5.56 11.13
CA GLY A 1090 -43.88 4.51 10.14
C GLY A 1090 -42.80 3.43 10.19
N ILE A 1091 -42.89 2.43 9.31
CA ILE A 1091 -41.93 1.31 9.27
C ILE A 1091 -40.47 1.77 9.03
N GLU A 1092 -40.27 2.92 8.37
CA GLU A 1092 -38.97 3.58 8.16
C GLU A 1092 -38.31 4.07 9.48
N ASP A 1093 -39.07 4.21 10.57
CA ASP A 1093 -38.57 4.57 11.91
C ASP A 1093 -38.12 3.36 12.75
N ILE A 1094 -38.27 2.13 12.23
CA ILE A 1094 -37.73 0.89 12.81
C ILE A 1094 -36.88 0.06 11.83
N LYS A 1095 -37.05 0.25 10.52
CA LYS A 1095 -36.29 -0.49 9.50
C LYS A 1095 -34.81 -0.09 9.56
N MET A 1096 -33.95 -1.10 9.63
CA MET A 1096 -32.51 -0.92 9.53
C MET A 1096 -32.17 -0.22 8.20
N HIS A 1097 -31.54 0.94 8.30
CA HIS A 1097 -30.99 1.70 7.18
C HIS A 1097 -29.47 1.54 7.07
N ALA A 1098 -28.79 1.38 8.21
CA ALA A 1098 -27.33 1.29 8.31
C ALA A 1098 -26.88 0.31 9.41
N ASP A 1099 -25.69 -0.27 9.25
CA ASP A 1099 -24.98 -1.05 10.26
C ASP A 1099 -24.03 -0.15 11.06
N TYR A 1100 -24.19 -0.06 12.39
CA TYR A 1100 -23.32 0.73 13.28
C TYR A 1100 -23.04 0.01 14.61
N VAL A 1101 -22.78 -1.31 14.58
CA VAL A 1101 -22.89 -2.24 15.73
C VAL A 1101 -24.35 -2.60 16.01
N THR A 1102 -25.20 -1.60 16.20
CA THR A 1102 -26.66 -1.75 16.27
C THR A 1102 -27.34 -1.12 15.04
N PRO A 1103 -28.60 -1.49 14.71
CA PRO A 1103 -29.31 -0.96 13.54
C PRO A 1103 -29.51 0.57 13.59
N GLY A 1104 -28.82 1.30 12.70
CA GLY A 1104 -29.10 2.70 12.44
C GLY A 1104 -30.37 2.86 11.61
N VAL A 1105 -31.30 3.70 12.05
CA VAL A 1105 -32.53 4.04 11.33
C VAL A 1105 -32.29 5.11 10.26
N ARG A 1106 -33.30 5.45 9.47
CA ARG A 1106 -33.20 6.44 8.40
C ARG A 1106 -32.85 7.85 8.95
N PRO A 1107 -31.88 8.59 8.36
CA PRO A 1107 -31.57 9.96 8.75
C PRO A 1107 -32.80 10.86 8.73
N GLY A 1108 -33.07 11.53 9.85
CA GLY A 1108 -34.26 12.37 10.06
C GLY A 1108 -35.45 11.65 10.70
N SER A 1109 -35.37 10.33 10.93
CA SER A 1109 -36.30 9.61 11.80
C SER A 1109 -36.33 10.23 13.21
N GLN A 1110 -37.49 10.16 13.86
CA GLN A 1110 -37.65 10.55 15.28
C GLN A 1110 -37.94 9.33 16.17
N GLY A 1111 -37.69 8.12 15.66
CA GLY A 1111 -37.98 6.84 16.30
C GLY A 1111 -39.47 6.57 16.47
N VAL A 1112 -39.80 5.43 17.10
CA VAL A 1112 -41.18 5.11 17.46
C VAL A 1112 -41.66 6.05 18.55
N ARG A 1113 -42.66 6.87 18.19
CA ARG A 1113 -43.34 7.78 19.11
C ARG A 1113 -44.79 7.38 19.28
N VAL A 1114 -45.26 7.51 20.51
CA VAL A 1114 -46.68 7.32 20.85
C VAL A 1114 -47.24 8.58 21.48
N VAL A 1115 -48.54 8.81 21.31
CA VAL A 1115 -49.33 9.59 22.26
C VAL A 1115 -50.01 8.60 23.19
N ILE A 1116 -49.93 8.87 24.50
CA ILE A 1116 -50.59 8.10 25.54
C ILE A 1116 -51.84 8.89 25.94
N ARG A 1117 -53.01 8.26 25.91
CA ARG A 1117 -54.30 8.92 26.17
C ARG A 1117 -55.00 8.23 27.33
N ASN A 1118 -55.47 9.03 28.29
CA ASN A 1118 -56.40 8.55 29.31
C ASN A 1118 -57.84 8.50 28.73
N PRO A 1119 -58.73 7.66 29.30
CA PRO A 1119 -60.11 7.51 28.82
C PRO A 1119 -60.99 8.74 29.07
#